data_AF-A0A7C4CIR1-F1
#
_entry.id   AF-A0A7C4CIR1-F1
#
_cell.length_a   1.000
_cell.length_b   1.000
_cell.length_c   1.000
_cell.angle_alpha   90.00
_cell.angle_beta   90.00
_cell.angle_gamma   90.00
#
_symmetry.space_group_name_H-M   'P 1'
#
loop_
_entity.id
_entity.type
_entity.pdbx_description
1 polymer ?
#
loop_
_entity_poly.entity_id
_entity_poly.type
_entity_poly.pdbx_seq_one_letter_code
_entity_poly.pdbx_strand_id
1 'polypeptide(L)'
;MFKIKLLKREPLPAKYRILLPILSTLIAVATSSVYVLIAGRDIVQVYYYLITWPLTYPAEILVTSTPLLLLALAISIAFKAKFWNIGAHGQFIVGGLITAWLGVRLGDLTPHLLIPLLMLLAWLGGAGVALISWYLKVKRNQDEVLTTILIWSAILLINAGLLTGPLRSPYTTYPQSQEISVNAKLPILMPETRLHAGVVVPFIIAAILWVIFNRASFRNNIIAVTVPRVALLEGINISRTYFWVAFLSGGIAGLAGSIELMGILYYMTPFIGPNYGLVALAIAMLGNLDPVGIVVAAFFFSILINGANAMSWNTGVPSFLSDIIQAQTLIFFLIFSIFNNYRLTIVRTEAVKSKSPPITLKFSGRVNPTSRQIIISKNNLKILIVAIAVLLFFSILGQVYPEFKMSFIETVASSILVLTLVISTPIVFAGIGETFTEKSGVINLGILGVMISGAAWGFMGAYFSGNIVIGVVTAALSGILFGLLFAFLVVTLGIQQHIAGIAITFYSMNVAYFFHRLLIGSPLVEPTIPPTFPIRIPFFESLPIIGSLFKHNLYTYVGIYLLPPLAIFIFFKTRWGLILRAVGENPKTVDSARVKVHLTRYLAVILGTSLMSIGGAYYSLVDLRTFNLNVGGEWSWIALALVILGNWNPLWVWLACIFFGMLNAVQAWLVATVIQIPYQFFQSIPYIVTIAASAILGKRVRPPKALLQPYRRE
;
A
#
# COMPACT_ATOMS: atom_id res chain seq x y z
N MET A 1 -31.63 -18.75 -21.52
CA MET A 1 -30.83 -17.51 -21.45
C MET A 1 -29.41 -17.81 -21.91
N PHE A 2 -28.85 -17.01 -22.82
CA PHE A 2 -27.42 -17.05 -23.12
C PHE A 2 -26.64 -16.44 -21.95
N LYS A 3 -25.62 -17.15 -21.44
CA LYS A 3 -24.71 -16.64 -20.41
C LYS A 3 -23.28 -16.73 -20.92
N ILE A 4 -22.53 -15.65 -20.79
CA ILE A 4 -21.10 -15.63 -21.05
C ILE A 4 -20.40 -16.35 -19.88
N LYS A 5 -19.62 -17.40 -20.18
CA LYS A 5 -18.80 -18.13 -19.19
C LYS A 5 -17.34 -18.13 -19.63
N LEU A 6 -16.43 -18.07 -18.66
CA LEU A 6 -14.99 -18.29 -18.85
C LEU A 6 -14.69 -19.78 -18.68
N LEU A 7 -14.43 -20.47 -19.79
CA LEU A 7 -14.00 -21.87 -19.76
C LEU A 7 -12.47 -21.95 -19.76
N LYS A 8 -11.91 -22.81 -18.92
CA LYS A 8 -10.46 -23.05 -18.88
C LYS A 8 -10.02 -23.62 -20.23
N ARG A 9 -8.90 -23.14 -20.76
CA ARG A 9 -8.25 -23.64 -21.98
C ARG A 9 -6.78 -23.92 -21.73
N GLU A 10 -6.15 -24.60 -22.67
CA GLU A 10 -4.69 -24.65 -22.74
C GLU A 10 -4.12 -23.24 -22.94
N PRO A 11 -2.95 -22.96 -22.35
CA PRO A 11 -2.39 -21.63 -22.36
C PRO A 11 -2.00 -21.23 -23.79
N LEU A 12 -2.31 -19.99 -24.19
CA LEU A 12 -2.09 -19.49 -25.54
C LEU A 12 -0.65 -19.74 -26.06
N PRO A 13 -0.45 -19.92 -27.38
CA PRO A 13 0.90 -19.95 -27.97
C PRO A 13 1.71 -18.69 -27.65
N ALA A 14 3.05 -18.83 -27.62
CA ALA A 14 3.95 -17.74 -27.21
C ALA A 14 3.74 -16.42 -27.95
N LYS A 15 3.48 -16.47 -29.27
CA LYS A 15 3.20 -15.29 -30.11
C LYS A 15 2.05 -14.44 -29.55
N TYR A 16 0.95 -15.09 -29.16
CA TYR A 16 -0.20 -14.39 -28.59
C TYR A 16 0.06 -13.88 -27.17
N ARG A 17 0.90 -14.57 -26.38
CA ARG A 17 1.28 -14.09 -25.04
C ARG A 17 2.05 -12.77 -25.09
N ILE A 18 2.90 -12.59 -26.10
CA ILE A 18 3.63 -11.33 -26.35
C ILE A 18 2.68 -10.23 -26.85
N LEU A 19 1.66 -10.60 -27.64
CA LEU A 19 0.67 -9.65 -28.14
C LEU A 19 -0.22 -9.06 -27.02
N LEU A 20 -0.44 -9.79 -25.92
CA LEU A 20 -1.33 -9.34 -24.83
C LEU A 20 -0.83 -8.03 -24.18
N PRO A 21 0.41 -7.91 -23.65
CA PRO A 21 0.94 -6.63 -23.16
C PRO A 21 0.86 -5.49 -24.17
N ILE A 22 1.19 -5.75 -25.44
CA ILE A 22 1.17 -4.74 -26.50
C ILE A 22 -0.25 -4.21 -26.71
N LEU A 23 -1.22 -5.12 -26.82
CA LEU A 23 -2.64 -4.76 -26.94
C LEU A 23 -3.13 -3.99 -25.71
N SER A 24 -2.70 -4.38 -24.52
CA SER A 24 -3.01 -3.66 -23.28
C SER A 24 -2.47 -2.23 -23.29
N THR A 25 -1.23 -2.03 -23.74
CA THR A 25 -0.62 -0.70 -23.90
C THR A 25 -1.36 0.14 -24.93
N LEU A 26 -1.67 -0.43 -26.11
CA LEU A 26 -2.40 0.30 -27.16
C LEU A 26 -3.79 0.73 -26.69
N ILE A 27 -4.51 -0.15 -26.01
CA ILE A 27 -5.83 0.17 -25.46
C ILE A 27 -5.71 1.19 -24.33
N ALA A 28 -4.70 1.10 -23.46
CA ALA A 28 -4.45 2.10 -22.43
C ALA A 28 -4.18 3.48 -23.01
N VAL A 29 -3.37 3.59 -24.06
CA VAL A 29 -3.13 4.86 -24.77
C VAL A 29 -4.43 5.38 -25.36
N ALA A 30 -5.21 4.54 -26.05
CA ALA A 30 -6.49 4.93 -26.64
C ALA A 30 -7.50 5.40 -25.57
N THR A 31 -7.64 4.69 -24.44
CA THR A 31 -8.56 5.09 -23.38
C THR A 31 -8.06 6.29 -22.59
N SER A 32 -6.74 6.49 -22.50
CA SER A 32 -6.16 7.68 -21.86
C SER A 32 -6.40 8.94 -22.67
N SER A 33 -6.72 8.82 -23.97
CA SER A 33 -7.08 9.97 -24.81
C SER A 33 -8.33 10.71 -24.30
N VAL A 34 -9.20 10.02 -23.54
CA VAL A 34 -10.36 10.66 -22.88
C VAL A 34 -9.91 11.76 -21.93
N TYR A 35 -8.81 11.58 -21.18
CA TYR A 35 -8.30 12.62 -20.27
C TYR A 35 -7.73 13.82 -21.03
N VAL A 36 -7.13 13.58 -22.19
CA VAL A 36 -6.63 14.64 -23.08
C VAL A 36 -7.79 15.48 -23.61
N LEU A 37 -8.88 14.82 -24.02
CA LEU A 37 -10.11 15.50 -24.45
C LEU A 37 -10.76 16.29 -23.32
N ILE A 38 -10.81 15.74 -22.10
CA ILE A 38 -11.31 16.46 -20.91
C ILE A 38 -10.44 17.69 -20.62
N ALA A 39 -9.13 17.62 -20.87
CA ALA A 39 -8.23 18.76 -20.73
C ALA A 39 -8.34 19.78 -21.87
N GLY A 40 -9.16 19.52 -22.91
CA GLY A 40 -9.36 20.42 -24.05
C GLY A 40 -8.14 20.56 -24.96
N ARG A 41 -7.29 19.53 -25.05
CA ARG A 41 -6.05 19.55 -25.85
C ARG A 41 -6.10 18.58 -27.03
N ASP A 42 -5.24 18.82 -28.02
CA ASP A 42 -5.12 17.95 -29.19
C ASP A 42 -4.44 16.62 -28.83
N ILE A 43 -5.06 15.51 -29.22
CA ILE A 43 -4.61 14.15 -28.90
C ILE A 43 -3.27 13.84 -29.59
N VAL A 44 -3.15 14.20 -30.86
CA VAL A 44 -1.98 13.86 -31.67
C VAL A 44 -0.75 14.59 -31.14
N GLN A 45 -0.88 15.88 -30.85
CA GLN A 45 0.19 16.71 -30.29
C GLN A 45 0.65 16.20 -28.92
N VAL A 46 -0.27 15.81 -28.05
CA VAL A 46 0.06 15.26 -26.72
C VAL A 46 0.89 13.98 -26.83
N TYR A 47 0.46 13.02 -27.65
CA TYR A 47 1.23 11.79 -27.82
C TYR A 47 2.52 11.98 -28.62
N TYR A 48 2.55 12.95 -29.54
CA TYR A 48 3.75 13.32 -30.27
C TYR A 48 4.87 13.74 -29.30
N TYR A 49 4.62 14.70 -28.41
CA TYR A 49 5.63 15.13 -27.44
C TYR A 49 5.96 14.06 -26.39
N LEU A 50 4.96 13.25 -26.00
CA LEU A 50 5.15 12.17 -25.04
C LEU A 50 6.13 11.11 -25.56
N ILE A 51 6.13 10.84 -26.87
CA ILE A 51 6.91 9.75 -27.46
C ILE A 51 8.21 10.26 -28.08
N THR A 52 8.18 11.39 -28.79
CA THR A 52 9.35 11.83 -29.57
C THR A 52 10.48 12.36 -28.70
N TRP A 53 10.19 13.09 -27.62
CA TRP A 53 11.23 13.67 -26.77
C TRP A 53 12.17 12.60 -26.16
N PRO A 54 11.66 11.51 -25.55
CA PRO A 54 12.53 10.44 -25.04
C PRO A 54 13.38 9.77 -26.13
N LEU A 55 12.85 9.64 -27.35
CA LEU A 55 13.56 8.99 -28.45
C LEU A 55 14.71 9.84 -28.99
N THR A 56 14.62 11.16 -28.88
CA THR A 56 15.72 12.08 -29.18
C THR A 56 16.85 11.97 -28.14
N TYR A 57 16.53 11.62 -26.90
CA TYR A 57 17.48 11.49 -25.79
C TYR A 57 17.52 10.07 -25.22
N PRO A 58 18.00 9.06 -25.98
CA PRO A 58 17.97 7.66 -25.56
C PRO A 58 18.81 7.36 -24.31
N ALA A 59 19.80 8.20 -24.01
CA ALA A 59 20.58 8.13 -22.77
C ALA A 59 19.68 8.26 -21.53
N GLU A 60 18.68 9.16 -21.54
CA GLU A 60 17.76 9.35 -20.41
C GLU A 60 16.83 8.13 -20.23
N ILE A 61 16.52 7.40 -21.31
CA ILE A 61 15.74 6.16 -21.21
C ILE A 61 16.54 5.11 -20.41
N LEU A 62 17.82 4.94 -20.73
CA LEU A 62 18.68 3.98 -20.05
C LEU A 62 18.91 4.37 -18.58
N VAL A 63 19.15 5.65 -18.31
CA VAL A 63 19.36 6.16 -16.96
C VAL A 63 18.13 5.93 -16.09
N THR A 64 16.96 6.42 -16.51
CA THR A 64 15.73 6.32 -15.71
C THR A 64 15.19 4.89 -15.59
N SER A 65 15.43 4.04 -16.59
CA SER A 65 15.05 2.62 -16.50
C SER A 65 15.96 1.83 -15.56
N THR A 66 17.20 2.26 -15.27
CA THR A 66 18.16 1.53 -14.44
C THR A 66 17.65 1.16 -13.04
N PRO A 67 17.22 2.11 -12.17
CA PRO A 67 16.70 1.78 -10.85
C PRO A 67 15.38 0.98 -10.93
N LEU A 68 14.52 1.30 -11.90
CA LEU A 68 13.23 0.63 -12.11
C LEU A 68 13.41 -0.83 -12.54
N LEU A 69 14.36 -1.11 -13.42
CA LEU A 69 14.74 -2.46 -13.86
C LEU A 69 15.24 -3.29 -12.69
N LEU A 70 16.19 -2.77 -11.92
CA LEU A 70 16.75 -3.50 -10.78
C LEU A 70 15.67 -3.82 -9.74
N LEU A 71 14.83 -2.84 -9.39
CA LEU A 71 13.71 -3.06 -8.49
C LEU A 71 12.70 -4.07 -9.06
N ALA A 72 12.39 -4.02 -10.36
CA ALA A 72 11.47 -4.96 -10.98
C ALA A 72 12.03 -6.39 -11.01
N LEU A 73 13.32 -6.54 -11.27
CA LEU A 73 14.06 -7.80 -11.21
C LEU A 73 14.11 -8.35 -9.77
N ALA A 74 14.35 -7.49 -8.78
CA ALA A 74 14.28 -7.84 -7.35
C ALA A 74 12.90 -8.37 -6.96
N ILE A 75 11.83 -7.72 -7.43
CA ILE A 75 10.45 -8.16 -7.20
C ILE A 75 10.17 -9.48 -7.92
N SER A 76 10.68 -9.66 -9.15
CA SER A 76 10.40 -10.84 -9.98
C SER A 76 10.82 -12.16 -9.34
N ILE A 77 12.01 -12.21 -8.73
CA ILE A 77 12.52 -13.41 -8.06
C ILE A 77 11.72 -13.74 -6.81
N ALA A 78 11.33 -12.72 -6.03
CA ALA A 78 10.50 -12.87 -4.84
C ALA A 78 9.11 -13.40 -5.19
N PHE A 79 8.46 -12.77 -6.16
CA PHE A 79 7.08 -13.07 -6.53
C PHE A 79 6.94 -14.42 -7.24
N LYS A 80 7.94 -14.85 -8.02
CA LYS A 80 7.95 -16.22 -8.58
C LYS A 80 7.93 -17.30 -7.50
N ALA A 81 8.51 -17.04 -6.33
CA ALA A 81 8.48 -17.95 -5.19
C ALA A 81 7.22 -17.80 -4.32
N LYS A 82 6.29 -16.89 -4.65
CA LYS A 82 5.20 -16.43 -3.75
C LYS A 82 5.70 -15.93 -2.39
N PHE A 83 6.86 -15.27 -2.39
CA PHE A 83 7.33 -14.44 -1.30
C PHE A 83 7.08 -12.98 -1.68
N TRP A 84 6.05 -12.36 -1.09
CA TRP A 84 5.59 -11.03 -1.50
C TRP A 84 6.46 -9.90 -0.94
N ASN A 85 7.66 -9.70 -1.50
CA ASN A 85 8.56 -8.60 -1.12
C ASN A 85 8.08 -7.25 -1.68
N ILE A 86 7.08 -6.63 -1.05
CA ILE A 86 6.57 -5.30 -1.44
C ILE A 86 7.48 -4.19 -0.90
N GLY A 87 8.25 -4.47 0.15
CA GLY A 87 9.22 -3.56 0.77
C GLY A 87 10.53 -3.35 0.01
N ALA A 88 10.58 -3.68 -1.29
CA ALA A 88 11.77 -3.49 -2.12
C ALA A 88 12.23 -2.01 -2.15
N HIS A 89 11.31 -1.05 -2.06
CA HIS A 89 11.66 0.37 -1.96
C HIS A 89 12.40 0.71 -0.67
N GLY A 90 12.02 0.12 0.48
CA GLY A 90 12.76 0.28 1.72
C GLY A 90 14.18 -0.31 1.64
N GLN A 91 14.34 -1.44 0.96
CA GLN A 91 15.65 -2.05 0.72
C GLN A 91 16.53 -1.17 -0.19
N PHE A 92 15.92 -0.52 -1.18
CA PHE A 92 16.54 0.51 -2.01
C PHE A 92 16.99 1.74 -1.20
N ILE A 93 16.15 2.26 -0.30
CA ILE A 93 16.52 3.37 0.59
C ILE A 93 17.74 3.00 1.45
N VAL A 94 17.78 1.78 2.01
CA VAL A 94 18.93 1.32 2.82
C VAL A 94 20.20 1.22 1.99
N GLY A 95 20.12 0.72 0.75
CA GLY A 95 21.26 0.73 -0.17
C GLY A 95 21.79 2.12 -0.47
N GLY A 96 20.89 3.10 -0.68
CA GLY A 96 21.23 4.51 -0.81
C GLY A 96 21.89 5.07 0.45
N LEU A 97 21.32 4.84 1.64
CA LEU A 97 21.88 5.30 2.91
C LEU A 97 23.29 4.78 3.19
N ILE A 98 23.53 3.48 2.96
CA ILE A 98 24.86 2.88 3.12
C ILE A 98 25.85 3.56 2.18
N THR A 99 25.44 3.81 0.94
CA THR A 99 26.26 4.47 -0.08
C THR A 99 26.54 5.93 0.28
N ALA A 100 25.54 6.67 0.76
CA ALA A 100 25.70 8.06 1.19
C ALA A 100 26.67 8.17 2.38
N TRP A 101 26.53 7.30 3.37
CA TRP A 101 27.37 7.35 4.57
C TRP A 101 28.80 6.90 4.30
N LEU A 102 28.98 5.75 3.63
CA LEU A 102 30.31 5.20 3.36
C LEU A 102 31.01 5.91 2.20
N GLY A 103 30.27 6.40 1.20
CA GLY A 103 30.84 7.14 0.06
C GLY A 103 31.46 8.48 0.47
N VAL A 104 31.06 9.03 1.61
CA VAL A 104 31.72 10.19 2.25
C VAL A 104 32.90 9.71 3.10
N ARG A 105 32.71 8.69 3.95
CA ARG A 105 33.72 8.24 4.93
C ARG A 105 34.92 7.52 4.34
N LEU A 106 34.73 6.80 3.23
CA LEU A 106 35.75 6.03 2.54
C LEU A 106 36.19 6.71 1.23
N GLY A 107 35.96 8.02 1.13
CA GLY A 107 36.15 8.79 -0.10
C GLY A 107 37.59 8.82 -0.63
N ASP A 108 38.58 8.53 0.21
CA ASP A 108 40.00 8.50 -0.12
C ASP A 108 40.41 7.21 -0.86
N LEU A 109 39.56 6.18 -0.86
CA LEU A 109 39.81 4.95 -1.61
C LEU A 109 39.71 5.20 -3.12
N THR A 110 40.48 4.42 -3.89
CA THR A 110 40.44 4.51 -5.35
C THR A 110 39.06 4.08 -5.89
N PRO A 111 38.58 4.68 -7.01
CA PRO A 111 37.26 4.37 -7.56
C PRO A 111 37.05 2.87 -7.85
N HIS A 112 38.11 2.20 -8.32
CA HIS A 112 38.09 0.77 -8.65
C HIS A 112 37.82 -0.13 -7.45
N LEU A 113 38.16 0.31 -6.23
CA LEU A 113 37.89 -0.42 -5.00
C LEU A 113 36.61 0.08 -4.32
N LEU A 114 36.42 1.41 -4.28
CA LEU A 114 35.32 2.04 -3.57
C LEU A 114 33.96 1.68 -4.19
N ILE A 115 33.82 1.76 -5.52
CA ILE A 115 32.53 1.51 -6.18
C ILE A 115 32.06 0.06 -5.96
N PRO A 116 32.87 -1.00 -6.23
CA PRO A 116 32.45 -2.37 -5.95
C PRO A 116 32.16 -2.65 -4.47
N LEU A 117 32.92 -2.03 -3.57
CA LEU A 117 32.70 -2.15 -2.12
C LEU A 117 31.35 -1.57 -1.71
N LEU A 118 31.02 -0.35 -2.17
CA LEU A 118 29.73 0.29 -1.88
C LEU A 118 28.57 -0.53 -2.45
N MET A 119 28.70 -1.04 -3.67
CA MET A 119 27.71 -1.93 -4.27
C MET A 119 27.49 -3.20 -3.43
N LEU A 120 28.58 -3.87 -3.00
CA LEU A 120 28.49 -5.08 -2.19
C LEU A 120 27.82 -4.80 -0.83
N LEU A 121 28.20 -3.73 -0.15
CA LEU A 121 27.63 -3.37 1.15
C LEU A 121 26.17 -2.93 1.03
N ALA A 122 25.81 -2.20 -0.02
CA ALA A 122 24.42 -1.86 -0.31
C ALA A 122 23.58 -3.11 -0.60
N TRP A 123 24.12 -4.07 -1.34
CA TRP A 123 23.48 -5.37 -1.57
C TRP A 123 23.28 -6.12 -0.25
N LEU A 124 24.30 -6.21 0.60
CA LEU A 124 24.20 -6.87 1.91
C LEU A 124 23.17 -6.17 2.82
N GLY A 125 23.13 -4.84 2.82
CA GLY A 125 22.17 -4.05 3.58
C GLY A 125 20.73 -4.30 3.15
N GLY A 126 20.46 -4.20 1.85
CA GLY A 126 19.13 -4.50 1.30
C GLY A 126 18.72 -5.96 1.55
N ALA A 127 19.65 -6.91 1.40
CA ALA A 127 19.41 -8.32 1.70
C ALA A 127 19.10 -8.55 3.18
N GLY A 128 19.84 -7.90 4.09
CA GLY A 128 19.62 -7.96 5.54
C GLY A 128 18.21 -7.51 5.94
N VAL A 129 17.72 -6.42 5.35
CA VAL A 129 16.35 -5.95 5.57
C VAL A 129 15.31 -6.97 5.10
N ALA A 130 15.48 -7.54 3.90
CA ALA A 130 14.56 -8.57 3.38
C ALA A 130 14.57 -9.84 4.25
N LEU A 131 15.73 -10.19 4.82
CA LEU A 131 15.89 -11.35 5.69
C LEU A 131 15.13 -11.21 7.02
N ILE A 132 14.85 -9.99 7.50
CA ILE A 132 13.99 -9.77 8.67
C ILE A 132 12.58 -10.32 8.38
N SER A 133 12.00 -9.97 7.22
CA SER A 133 10.69 -10.48 6.80
C SER A 133 10.70 -11.99 6.55
N TRP A 134 11.77 -12.54 5.98
CA TRP A 134 11.95 -13.99 5.87
C TRP A 134 11.91 -14.68 7.24
N TYR A 135 12.65 -14.16 8.22
CA TYR A 135 12.70 -14.72 9.57
C TYR A 135 11.31 -14.68 10.22
N LEU A 136 10.60 -13.56 10.13
CA LEU A 136 9.25 -13.41 10.67
C LEU A 136 8.25 -14.36 10.00
N LYS A 137 8.34 -14.53 8.68
CA LYS A 137 7.52 -15.50 7.94
C LYS A 137 7.77 -16.93 8.44
N VAL A 138 9.02 -17.36 8.41
CA VAL A 138 9.38 -18.77 8.68
C VAL A 138 9.27 -19.13 10.16
N LYS A 139 9.69 -18.26 11.07
CA LYS A 139 9.77 -18.56 12.51
C LYS A 139 8.56 -18.08 13.30
N ARG A 140 7.86 -17.05 12.83
CA ARG A 140 6.73 -16.42 13.53
C ARG A 140 5.40 -16.54 12.78
N ASN A 141 5.38 -17.17 11.61
CA ASN A 141 4.20 -17.35 10.77
C ASN A 141 3.48 -16.03 10.46
N GLN A 142 4.26 -14.96 10.25
CA GLN A 142 3.74 -13.66 9.84
C GLN A 142 3.59 -13.59 8.34
N ASP A 143 2.61 -12.81 7.89
CA ASP A 143 2.45 -12.48 6.49
C ASP A 143 3.57 -11.53 6.02
N GLU A 144 4.30 -11.91 4.97
CA GLU A 144 5.38 -11.10 4.43
C GLU A 144 4.90 -9.82 3.72
N VAL A 145 3.67 -9.79 3.19
CA VAL A 145 3.06 -8.57 2.64
C VAL A 145 3.05 -7.50 3.72
N LEU A 146 2.57 -7.87 4.90
CA LEU A 146 2.50 -6.97 6.05
C LEU A 146 3.88 -6.52 6.52
N THR A 147 4.77 -7.47 6.81
CA THR A 147 6.07 -7.14 7.42
C THR A 147 6.94 -6.30 6.50
N THR A 148 6.95 -6.60 5.19
CA THR A 148 7.79 -5.86 4.24
C THR A 148 7.31 -4.43 4.05
N ILE A 149 5.99 -4.18 4.06
CA ILE A 149 5.43 -2.83 3.97
C ILE A 149 5.70 -2.03 5.25
N LEU A 150 5.47 -2.61 6.44
CA LEU A 150 5.74 -1.91 7.71
C LEU A 150 7.23 -1.57 7.88
N ILE A 151 8.12 -2.48 7.48
CA ILE A 151 9.56 -2.25 7.50
C ILE A 151 9.94 -1.13 6.53
N TRP A 152 9.33 -1.09 5.34
CA TRP A 152 9.55 0.02 4.40
C TRP A 152 9.14 1.36 5.01
N SER A 153 7.95 1.47 5.61
CA SER A 153 7.50 2.71 6.25
C SER A 153 8.42 3.13 7.41
N ALA A 154 8.88 2.17 8.22
CA ALA A 154 9.86 2.46 9.29
C ALA A 154 11.19 2.98 8.72
N ILE A 155 11.70 2.34 7.66
CA ILE A 155 12.96 2.74 6.99
C ILE A 155 12.83 4.14 6.38
N LEU A 156 11.70 4.49 5.77
CA LEU A 156 11.47 5.82 5.20
C LEU A 156 11.60 6.91 6.28
N LEU A 157 11.02 6.68 7.46
CA LEU A 157 11.08 7.61 8.59
C LEU A 157 12.45 7.64 9.26
N ILE A 158 13.13 6.49 9.38
CA ILE A 158 14.52 6.41 9.84
C ILE A 158 15.45 7.16 8.89
N ASN A 159 15.28 7.02 7.58
CA ASN A 159 16.01 7.77 6.56
C ASN A 159 15.82 9.27 6.76
N ALA A 160 14.57 9.73 6.85
CA ALA A 160 14.27 11.12 7.09
C ALA A 160 14.90 11.64 8.40
N GLY A 161 14.85 10.85 9.49
CA GLY A 161 15.45 11.20 10.78
C GLY A 161 16.98 11.26 10.77
N LEU A 162 17.62 10.36 10.03
CA LEU A 162 19.07 10.40 9.83
C LEU A 162 19.48 11.67 9.08
N LEU A 163 18.76 12.05 8.03
CA LEU A 163 19.10 13.19 7.18
C LEU A 163 18.72 14.55 7.77
N THR A 164 17.83 14.59 8.76
CA THR A 164 17.57 15.79 9.57
C THR A 164 18.50 15.91 10.77
N GLY A 165 19.07 14.79 11.24
CA GLY A 165 20.01 14.74 12.35
C GLY A 165 21.43 14.32 11.94
N PRO A 166 21.90 13.12 12.31
CA PRO A 166 23.32 12.78 12.31
C PRO A 166 23.98 12.67 10.92
N LEU A 167 23.22 12.38 9.87
CA LEU A 167 23.71 12.33 8.50
C LEU A 167 23.50 13.64 7.74
N ARG A 168 22.90 14.66 8.37
CA ARG A 168 22.64 15.94 7.70
C ARG A 168 23.96 16.61 7.31
N SER A 169 24.00 17.11 6.08
CA SER A 169 25.11 17.91 5.58
C SER A 169 25.31 19.16 6.45
N PRO A 170 26.56 19.48 6.87
CA PRO A 170 26.84 20.71 7.60
C PRO A 170 26.72 21.95 6.69
N TYR A 171 26.66 21.77 5.37
CA TYR A 171 26.66 22.86 4.39
C TYR A 171 25.25 23.33 4.02
N THR A 172 24.20 22.61 4.40
CA THR A 172 22.83 22.92 3.96
C THR A 172 21.81 22.87 5.08
N THR A 173 20.84 23.77 5.01
CA THR A 173 19.68 23.75 5.90
C THR A 173 18.64 22.70 5.52
N TYR A 174 18.69 22.23 4.26
CA TYR A 174 17.84 21.18 3.75
C TYR A 174 18.20 19.80 4.36
N PRO A 175 17.22 18.92 4.64
CA PRO A 175 17.48 17.61 5.23
C PRO A 175 18.05 16.63 4.20
N GLN A 176 19.33 16.77 3.89
CA GLN A 176 20.05 15.92 2.94
C GLN A 176 21.42 15.51 3.48
N SER A 177 21.98 14.43 2.95
CA SER A 177 23.33 14.01 3.30
C SER A 177 24.39 14.91 2.70
N GLN A 178 25.62 14.80 3.20
CA GLN A 178 26.77 15.29 2.45
C GLN A 178 26.88 14.55 1.12
N GLU A 179 27.40 15.24 0.11
CA GLU A 179 27.69 14.67 -1.21
C GLU A 179 28.82 13.64 -1.10
N ILE A 180 28.68 12.50 -1.78
CA ILE A 180 29.71 11.45 -1.81
C ILE A 180 30.99 11.95 -2.50
N SER A 181 32.12 11.32 -2.16
CA SER A 181 33.41 11.61 -2.82
C SER A 181 33.32 11.44 -4.34
N VAL A 182 34.12 12.22 -5.07
CA VAL A 182 34.28 12.07 -6.53
C VAL A 182 34.68 10.64 -6.90
N ASN A 183 35.47 9.96 -6.06
CA ASN A 183 35.88 8.58 -6.27
C ASN A 183 34.73 7.57 -6.15
N ALA A 184 33.63 7.95 -5.49
CA ALA A 184 32.43 7.13 -5.36
C ALA A 184 31.41 7.38 -6.50
N LYS A 185 31.63 8.39 -7.35
CA LYS A 185 30.74 8.69 -8.48
C LYS A 185 30.96 7.69 -9.61
N LEU A 186 29.88 7.16 -10.17
CA LEU A 186 29.97 6.25 -11.31
C LEU A 186 30.48 7.01 -12.54
N PRO A 187 31.40 6.41 -13.34
CA PRO A 187 31.93 7.07 -14.51
C PRO A 187 30.83 7.26 -15.57
N ILE A 188 30.80 8.44 -16.19
CA ILE A 188 29.91 8.79 -17.28
C ILE A 188 30.43 8.12 -18.56
N LEU A 189 29.57 7.36 -19.24
CA LEU A 189 29.88 6.59 -20.45
C LEU A 189 29.79 7.42 -21.73
N MET A 190 28.89 8.41 -21.77
CA MET A 190 28.71 9.31 -22.90
C MET A 190 28.85 10.76 -22.43
N PRO A 191 29.85 11.52 -22.93
CA PRO A 191 30.03 12.93 -22.56
C PRO A 191 28.74 13.74 -22.75
N GLU A 192 28.53 14.74 -21.89
CA GLU A 192 27.35 15.63 -21.91
C GLU A 192 26.00 14.95 -21.64
N THR A 193 26.01 13.67 -21.25
CA THR A 193 24.81 12.95 -20.83
C THR A 193 24.91 12.51 -19.36
N ARG A 194 23.77 12.10 -18.79
CA ARG A 194 23.72 11.46 -17.47
C ARG A 194 23.99 9.96 -17.52
N LEU A 195 24.38 9.42 -18.68
CA LEU A 195 24.57 7.99 -18.88
C LEU A 195 25.80 7.49 -18.10
N HIS A 196 25.57 6.86 -16.96
CA HIS A 196 26.62 6.34 -16.09
C HIS A 196 26.81 4.82 -16.24
N ALA A 197 27.99 4.32 -15.87
CA ALA A 197 28.34 2.89 -15.99
C ALA A 197 27.38 1.93 -15.24
N GLY A 198 26.69 2.42 -14.20
CA GLY A 198 25.66 1.65 -13.48
C GLY A 198 24.52 1.10 -14.34
N VAL A 199 24.28 1.67 -15.53
CA VAL A 199 23.29 1.20 -16.52
C VAL A 199 23.53 -0.25 -16.95
N VAL A 200 24.78 -0.73 -16.92
CA VAL A 200 25.13 -2.10 -17.34
C VAL A 200 24.65 -3.15 -16.32
N VAL A 201 24.58 -2.78 -15.04
CA VAL A 201 24.27 -3.71 -13.93
C VAL A 201 22.90 -4.37 -14.06
N PRO A 202 21.79 -3.65 -14.33
CA PRO A 202 20.49 -4.30 -14.54
C PRO A 202 20.48 -5.35 -15.64
N PHE A 203 21.21 -5.16 -16.75
CA PHE A 203 21.27 -6.15 -17.83
C PHE A 203 22.05 -7.40 -17.44
N ILE A 204 23.15 -7.24 -16.68
CA ILE A 204 23.88 -8.38 -16.11
C ILE A 204 22.97 -9.17 -15.17
N ILE A 205 22.25 -8.48 -14.27
CA ILE A 205 21.34 -9.12 -13.32
C ILE A 205 20.16 -9.78 -14.06
N ALA A 206 19.62 -9.14 -15.10
CA ALA A 206 18.59 -9.74 -15.95
C ALA A 206 19.07 -11.04 -16.60
N ALA A 207 20.30 -11.06 -17.14
CA ALA A 207 20.90 -12.26 -17.72
C ALA A 207 21.10 -13.37 -16.67
N ILE A 208 21.61 -13.03 -15.47
CA ILE A 208 21.77 -13.98 -14.36
C ILE A 208 20.41 -14.57 -13.96
N LEU A 209 19.40 -13.73 -13.76
CA LEU A 209 18.06 -14.19 -13.39
C LEU A 209 17.41 -15.01 -14.51
N TRP A 210 17.67 -14.67 -15.77
CA TRP A 210 17.21 -15.47 -16.91
C TRP A 210 17.83 -16.87 -16.89
N VAL A 211 19.13 -16.99 -16.60
CA VAL A 211 19.79 -18.30 -16.42
C VAL A 211 19.19 -19.04 -15.22
N ILE A 212 18.98 -18.36 -14.09
CA ILE A 212 18.38 -18.95 -12.89
C ILE A 212 16.97 -19.49 -13.19
N PHE A 213 16.14 -18.76 -13.93
CA PHE A 213 14.76 -19.15 -14.19
C PHE A 213 14.58 -20.19 -15.30
N ASN A 214 15.57 -20.34 -16.19
CA ASN A 214 15.45 -21.25 -17.33
C ASN A 214 16.34 -22.48 -17.24
N ARG A 215 17.51 -22.38 -16.59
CA ARG A 215 18.55 -23.41 -16.63
C ARG A 215 18.94 -23.95 -15.25
N ALA A 216 18.87 -23.14 -14.19
CA ALA A 216 19.39 -23.55 -12.89
C ALA A 216 18.46 -24.50 -12.12
N SER A 217 19.03 -25.44 -11.36
CA SER A 217 18.28 -26.33 -10.45
C SER A 217 17.50 -25.55 -9.38
N PHE A 218 17.98 -24.36 -9.01
CA PHE A 218 17.30 -23.48 -8.05
C PHE A 218 15.89 -23.07 -8.53
N ARG A 219 15.65 -23.04 -9.85
CA ARG A 219 14.31 -22.86 -10.45
C ARG A 219 13.29 -23.84 -9.88
N ASN A 220 13.66 -25.11 -9.75
CA ASN A 220 12.74 -26.16 -9.30
C ASN A 220 12.32 -25.90 -7.85
N ASN A 221 13.25 -25.45 -7.01
CA ASN A 221 12.95 -25.06 -5.64
C ASN A 221 11.99 -23.86 -5.60
N ILE A 222 12.24 -22.82 -6.41
CA ILE A 222 11.35 -21.64 -6.53
C ILE A 222 9.93 -22.07 -6.94
N ILE A 223 9.80 -22.96 -7.94
CA ILE A 223 8.51 -23.45 -8.41
C ILE A 223 7.82 -24.29 -7.34
N ALA A 224 8.55 -25.19 -6.69
CA ALA A 224 8.00 -26.09 -5.68
C ALA A 224 7.42 -25.32 -4.49
N VAL A 225 8.12 -24.30 -3.98
CA VAL A 225 7.64 -23.54 -2.81
C VAL A 225 6.33 -22.77 -3.07
N THR A 226 5.94 -22.59 -4.34
CA THR A 226 4.63 -22.01 -4.68
C THR A 226 3.45 -22.89 -4.23
N VAL A 227 3.70 -24.18 -3.98
CA VAL A 227 2.78 -25.14 -3.38
C VAL A 227 3.47 -25.82 -2.19
N PRO A 228 3.52 -25.15 -1.01
CA PRO A 228 4.29 -25.60 0.15
C PRO A 228 4.05 -27.06 0.55
N ARG A 229 2.80 -27.53 0.44
CA ARG A 229 2.46 -28.93 0.76
C ARG A 229 3.20 -29.93 -0.13
N VAL A 230 3.30 -29.65 -1.43
CA VAL A 230 4.00 -30.51 -2.40
C VAL A 230 5.51 -30.39 -2.18
N ALA A 231 6.03 -29.19 -1.96
CA ALA A 231 7.45 -28.98 -1.68
C ALA A 231 7.95 -29.79 -0.47
N LEU A 232 7.15 -29.88 0.60
CA LEU A 232 7.50 -30.68 1.78
C LEU A 232 7.54 -32.17 1.48
N LEU A 233 6.62 -32.67 0.64
CA LEU A 233 6.59 -34.08 0.23
C LEU A 233 7.80 -34.44 -0.65
N GLU A 234 8.25 -33.51 -1.49
CA GLU A 234 9.46 -33.61 -2.32
C GLU A 234 10.77 -33.39 -1.53
N GLY A 235 10.71 -33.19 -0.21
CA GLY A 235 11.89 -32.95 0.63
C GLY A 235 12.56 -31.58 0.44
N ILE A 236 11.91 -30.65 -0.27
CA ILE A 236 12.46 -29.31 -0.54
C ILE A 236 12.36 -28.45 0.71
N ASN A 237 13.51 -27.92 1.15
CA ASN A 237 13.56 -27.02 2.29
C ASN A 237 13.00 -25.63 1.93
N ILE A 238 11.74 -25.41 2.31
CA ILE A 238 11.00 -24.16 2.06
C ILE A 238 11.72 -22.97 2.72
N SER A 239 12.17 -23.13 3.96
CA SER A 239 12.86 -22.08 4.73
C SER A 239 14.13 -21.62 4.00
N ARG A 240 14.96 -22.57 3.54
CA ARG A 240 16.20 -22.29 2.81
C ARG A 240 15.93 -21.64 1.45
N THR A 241 14.87 -22.05 0.77
CA THR A 241 14.49 -21.45 -0.52
C THR A 241 14.04 -20.01 -0.33
N TYR A 242 13.15 -19.74 0.65
CA TYR A 242 12.75 -18.37 0.96
C TYR A 242 13.91 -17.50 1.45
N PHE A 243 14.91 -18.08 2.13
CA PHE A 243 16.12 -17.34 2.52
C PHE A 243 16.84 -16.79 1.29
N TRP A 244 17.18 -17.65 0.33
CA TRP A 244 17.90 -17.24 -0.88
C TRP A 244 17.10 -16.29 -1.75
N VAL A 245 15.79 -16.52 -1.85
CA VAL A 245 14.88 -15.62 -2.58
C VAL A 245 14.86 -14.24 -1.92
N ALA A 246 14.69 -14.15 -0.60
CA ALA A 246 14.68 -12.87 0.12
C ALA A 246 16.04 -12.17 0.04
N PHE A 247 17.13 -12.92 0.19
CA PHE A 247 18.49 -12.41 0.11
C PHE A 247 18.82 -11.82 -1.27
N LEU A 248 18.52 -12.55 -2.35
CA LEU A 248 18.72 -12.05 -3.71
C LEU A 248 17.80 -10.86 -4.03
N SER A 249 16.52 -10.95 -3.67
CA SER A 249 15.55 -9.86 -3.90
C SER A 249 15.98 -8.58 -3.19
N GLY A 250 16.22 -8.66 -1.88
CA GLY A 250 16.65 -7.51 -1.08
C GLY A 250 17.97 -6.93 -1.50
N GLY A 251 18.92 -7.80 -1.88
CA GLY A 251 20.21 -7.32 -2.35
C GLY A 251 20.13 -6.60 -3.68
N ILE A 252 19.38 -7.10 -4.66
CA ILE A 252 19.19 -6.41 -5.95
C ILE A 252 18.50 -5.05 -5.72
N ALA A 253 17.52 -4.98 -4.81
CA ALA A 253 16.88 -3.72 -4.44
C ALA A 253 17.87 -2.74 -3.78
N GLY A 254 18.73 -3.21 -2.87
CA GLY A 254 19.80 -2.40 -2.27
C GLY A 254 20.80 -1.88 -3.30
N LEU A 255 21.20 -2.70 -4.28
CA LEU A 255 22.05 -2.27 -5.40
C LEU A 255 21.42 -1.14 -6.21
N ALA A 256 20.11 -1.20 -6.44
CA ALA A 256 19.39 -0.16 -7.16
C ALA A 256 19.53 1.21 -6.46
N GLY A 257 19.45 1.25 -5.14
CA GLY A 257 19.62 2.48 -4.36
C GLY A 257 21.04 3.03 -4.39
N SER A 258 22.03 2.13 -4.36
CA SER A 258 23.44 2.51 -4.48
C SER A 258 23.75 3.12 -5.84
N ILE A 259 23.27 2.50 -6.92
CA ILE A 259 23.48 2.97 -8.29
C ILE A 259 22.78 4.31 -8.53
N GLU A 260 21.54 4.49 -8.05
CA GLU A 260 20.83 5.77 -8.14
C GLU A 260 21.63 6.90 -7.47
N LEU A 261 22.19 6.62 -6.30
CA LEU A 261 22.95 7.61 -5.55
C LEU A 261 24.30 7.89 -6.21
N MET A 262 25.09 6.86 -6.55
CA MET A 262 26.41 7.06 -7.17
C MET A 262 26.36 7.59 -8.61
N GLY A 263 25.24 7.39 -9.31
CA GLY A 263 25.11 7.75 -10.73
C GLY A 263 24.42 9.08 -10.98
N ILE A 264 23.46 9.45 -10.13
CA ILE A 264 22.54 10.56 -10.42
C ILE A 264 22.47 11.58 -9.30
N LEU A 265 22.15 11.14 -8.07
CA LEU A 265 21.82 12.08 -7.00
C LEU A 265 23.05 12.59 -6.26
N TYR A 266 24.08 11.76 -6.09
CA TYR A 266 25.32 12.00 -5.34
C TYR A 266 25.15 12.33 -3.85
N TYR A 267 23.94 12.58 -3.38
CA TYR A 267 23.57 12.74 -1.98
C TYR A 267 22.19 12.10 -1.74
N MET A 268 21.90 11.82 -0.48
CA MET A 268 20.64 11.22 -0.06
C MET A 268 19.66 12.30 0.38
N THR A 269 18.40 12.15 -0.04
CA THR A 269 17.27 12.96 0.44
C THR A 269 16.22 12.07 1.12
N PRO A 270 15.27 12.64 1.89
CA PRO A 270 14.26 11.85 2.61
C PRO A 270 13.32 11.10 1.68
N PHE A 271 13.16 11.59 0.44
CA PHE A 271 12.21 11.11 -0.57
C PHE A 271 12.92 10.65 -1.85
N ILE A 272 13.98 9.84 -1.71
CA ILE A 272 14.69 9.27 -2.87
C ILE A 272 13.77 8.36 -3.70
N GLY A 273 13.73 8.58 -5.02
CA GLY A 273 12.96 7.77 -5.98
C GLY A 273 11.49 7.60 -5.58
N PRO A 274 10.69 8.67 -5.49
CA PRO A 274 9.31 8.58 -5.02
C PRO A 274 8.52 7.59 -5.87
N ASN A 275 7.83 6.66 -5.21
CA ASN A 275 7.02 5.61 -5.84
C ASN A 275 7.77 4.61 -6.75
N TYR A 276 9.11 4.63 -6.83
CA TYR A 276 9.87 3.71 -7.70
C TYR A 276 9.56 2.23 -7.42
N GLY A 277 9.40 1.85 -6.15
CA GLY A 277 9.08 0.45 -5.81
C GLY A 277 7.71 0.03 -6.31
N LEU A 278 6.73 0.93 -6.27
CA LEU A 278 5.40 0.70 -6.79
C LEU A 278 5.46 0.62 -8.34
N VAL A 279 6.23 1.51 -9.00
CA VAL A 279 6.35 1.54 -10.47
C VAL A 279 7.06 0.28 -10.97
N ALA A 280 8.15 -0.11 -10.30
CA ALA A 280 8.89 -1.33 -10.56
C ALA A 280 8.03 -2.59 -10.37
N LEU A 281 7.08 -2.56 -9.44
CA LEU A 281 6.11 -3.63 -9.27
C LEU A 281 5.21 -3.74 -10.50
N ALA A 282 4.66 -2.63 -11.00
CA ALA A 282 3.88 -2.61 -12.25
C ALA A 282 4.70 -3.09 -13.47
N ILE A 283 5.98 -2.75 -13.53
CA ILE A 283 6.91 -3.24 -14.56
C ILE A 283 7.12 -4.75 -14.44
N ALA A 284 7.41 -5.27 -13.23
CA ALA A 284 7.58 -6.69 -12.97
C ALA A 284 6.34 -7.50 -13.40
N MET A 285 5.18 -6.93 -13.11
CA MET A 285 3.86 -7.44 -13.46
C MET A 285 3.63 -7.49 -14.98
N LEU A 286 3.81 -6.37 -15.68
CA LEU A 286 3.62 -6.27 -17.13
C LEU A 286 4.61 -7.17 -17.89
N GLY A 287 5.84 -7.28 -17.38
CA GLY A 287 6.85 -8.24 -17.85
C GLY A 287 6.56 -9.70 -17.46
N ASN A 288 5.41 -9.99 -16.84
CA ASN A 288 4.99 -11.33 -16.41
C ASN A 288 6.05 -12.06 -15.54
N LEU A 289 6.76 -11.28 -14.70
CA LEU A 289 7.89 -11.69 -13.87
C LEU A 289 9.06 -12.30 -14.66
N ASP A 290 9.09 -12.18 -15.98
CA ASP A 290 10.20 -12.67 -16.80
C ASP A 290 11.25 -11.58 -17.01
N PRO A 291 12.57 -11.86 -16.86
CA PRO A 291 13.61 -10.85 -17.00
C PRO A 291 13.58 -10.11 -18.35
N VAL A 292 13.29 -10.81 -19.46
CA VAL A 292 13.23 -10.17 -20.78
C VAL A 292 11.99 -9.29 -20.90
N GLY A 293 10.85 -9.80 -20.45
CA GLY A 293 9.61 -9.02 -20.39
C GLY A 293 9.74 -7.77 -19.52
N ILE A 294 10.47 -7.87 -18.41
CA ILE A 294 10.77 -6.76 -17.50
C ILE A 294 11.64 -5.70 -18.18
N VAL A 295 12.64 -6.10 -18.96
CA VAL A 295 13.49 -5.16 -19.71
C VAL A 295 12.64 -4.32 -20.66
N VAL A 296 11.80 -4.97 -21.46
CA VAL A 296 10.91 -4.29 -22.42
C VAL A 296 9.91 -3.38 -21.70
N ALA A 297 9.28 -3.88 -20.63
CA ALA A 297 8.32 -3.10 -19.85
C ALA A 297 8.97 -1.86 -19.20
N ALA A 298 10.19 -1.97 -18.66
CA ALA A 298 10.84 -0.84 -18.02
C ALA A 298 11.23 0.25 -19.01
N PHE A 299 11.65 -0.10 -20.23
CA PHE A 299 11.88 0.89 -21.28
C PHE A 299 10.59 1.60 -21.68
N PHE A 300 9.49 0.87 -21.81
CA PHE A 300 8.18 1.49 -22.05
C PHE A 300 7.81 2.50 -20.95
N PHE A 301 7.95 2.12 -19.67
CA PHE A 301 7.67 3.02 -18.54
C PHE A 301 8.63 4.23 -18.53
N SER A 302 9.91 4.01 -18.78
CA SER A 302 10.92 5.07 -18.84
C SER A 302 10.66 6.07 -19.96
N ILE A 303 10.27 5.61 -21.16
CA ILE A 303 9.83 6.48 -22.27
C ILE A 303 8.67 7.37 -21.79
N LEU A 304 7.65 6.77 -21.18
CA LEU A 304 6.49 7.52 -20.68
C LEU A 304 6.87 8.54 -19.59
N ILE A 305 7.74 8.18 -18.65
CA ILE A 305 8.19 9.07 -17.56
C ILE A 305 8.96 10.26 -18.12
N ASN A 306 9.93 10.01 -19.00
CA ASN A 306 10.76 11.05 -19.60
C ASN A 306 9.96 11.99 -20.50
N GLY A 307 9.00 11.44 -21.26
CA GLY A 307 8.17 12.23 -22.16
C GLY A 307 7.10 13.06 -21.45
N ALA A 308 6.74 12.70 -20.22
CA ALA A 308 5.65 13.32 -19.48
C ALA A 308 5.88 14.82 -19.26
N ASN A 309 7.11 15.21 -18.93
CA ASN A 309 7.45 16.61 -18.68
C ASN A 309 7.44 17.44 -19.96
N ALA A 310 8.05 16.91 -21.04
CA ALA A 310 8.05 17.57 -22.34
C ALA A 310 6.62 17.75 -22.88
N MET A 311 5.79 16.71 -22.79
CA MET A 311 4.37 16.77 -23.14
C MET A 311 3.63 17.81 -22.29
N SER A 312 3.86 17.83 -20.98
CA SER A 312 3.21 18.78 -20.06
C SER A 312 3.53 20.24 -20.36
N TRP A 313 4.80 20.56 -20.61
CA TRP A 313 5.22 21.94 -20.92
C TRP A 313 4.68 22.45 -22.26
N ASN A 314 4.62 21.58 -23.28
CA ASN A 314 4.20 21.98 -24.62
C ASN A 314 2.68 22.00 -24.82
N THR A 315 1.94 21.20 -24.05
CA THR A 315 0.48 21.02 -24.27
C THR A 315 -0.36 21.53 -23.11
N GLY A 316 0.24 21.76 -21.94
CA GLY A 316 -0.48 22.12 -20.71
C GLY A 316 -1.24 20.95 -20.07
N VAL A 317 -1.17 19.73 -20.61
CA VAL A 317 -1.77 18.55 -19.99
C VAL A 317 -0.89 18.10 -18.80
N PRO A 318 -1.47 17.83 -17.62
CA PRO A 318 -0.69 17.36 -16.47
C PRO A 318 0.16 16.12 -16.76
N SER A 319 1.39 16.09 -16.26
CA SER A 319 2.33 14.96 -16.41
C SER A 319 1.78 13.64 -15.86
N PHE A 320 0.86 13.69 -14.89
CA PHE A 320 0.12 12.52 -14.37
C PHE A 320 -0.61 11.70 -15.44
N LEU A 321 -0.85 12.25 -16.62
CA LEU A 321 -1.38 11.47 -17.75
C LEU A 321 -0.49 10.26 -18.06
N SER A 322 0.83 10.42 -17.97
CA SER A 322 1.80 9.33 -18.17
C SER A 322 1.58 8.21 -17.15
N ASP A 323 1.39 8.57 -15.88
CA ASP A 323 1.16 7.60 -14.80
C ASP A 323 -0.21 6.91 -14.94
N ILE A 324 -1.22 7.62 -15.45
CA ILE A 324 -2.51 7.04 -15.80
C ILE A 324 -2.37 6.00 -16.93
N ILE A 325 -1.61 6.31 -17.98
CA ILE A 325 -1.33 5.36 -19.08
C ILE A 325 -0.66 4.11 -18.54
N GLN A 326 0.35 4.26 -17.67
CA GLN A 326 1.03 3.14 -17.01
C GLN A 326 0.06 2.28 -16.18
N ALA A 327 -0.80 2.92 -15.37
CA ALA A 327 -1.78 2.26 -14.52
C ALA A 327 -2.85 1.51 -15.35
N GLN A 328 -3.39 2.16 -16.39
CA GLN A 328 -4.34 1.55 -17.31
C GLN A 328 -3.72 0.38 -18.07
N THR A 329 -2.46 0.51 -18.51
CA THR A 329 -1.72 -0.58 -19.17
C THR A 329 -1.69 -1.81 -18.29
N LEU A 330 -1.38 -1.64 -16.99
CA LEU A 330 -1.40 -2.74 -16.03
C LEU A 330 -2.81 -3.32 -15.87
N ILE A 331 -3.85 -2.50 -15.70
CA ILE A 331 -5.24 -2.97 -15.55
C ILE A 331 -5.68 -3.78 -16.78
N PHE A 332 -5.48 -3.27 -17.98
CA PHE A 332 -5.83 -3.97 -19.22
C PHE A 332 -4.98 -5.23 -19.39
N PHE A 333 -3.71 -5.21 -19.01
CA PHE A 333 -2.88 -6.40 -19.00
C PHE A 333 -3.45 -7.48 -18.09
N LEU A 334 -3.92 -7.12 -16.89
CA LEU A 334 -4.56 -8.08 -16.00
C LEU A 334 -5.86 -8.64 -16.60
N ILE A 335 -6.68 -7.81 -17.23
CA ILE A 335 -7.91 -8.25 -17.91
C ILE A 335 -7.58 -9.20 -19.05
N PHE A 336 -6.62 -8.85 -19.91
CA PHE A 336 -6.26 -9.66 -21.08
C PHE A 336 -5.45 -10.90 -20.73
N SER A 337 -4.67 -10.87 -19.65
CA SER A 337 -3.90 -12.02 -19.17
C SER A 337 -4.79 -13.23 -18.84
N ILE A 338 -6.07 -12.99 -18.52
CA ILE A 338 -7.06 -14.06 -18.28
C ILE A 338 -7.28 -14.87 -19.54
N PHE A 339 -7.28 -14.21 -20.70
CA PHE A 339 -7.41 -14.92 -21.96
C PHE A 339 -6.26 -15.87 -22.21
N ASN A 340 -5.10 -15.71 -21.56
CA ASN A 340 -4.05 -16.71 -21.66
C ASN A 340 -4.56 -18.11 -21.27
N ASN A 341 -5.33 -18.23 -20.19
CA ASN A 341 -5.78 -19.51 -19.64
C ASN A 341 -7.29 -19.77 -19.80
N TYR A 342 -8.06 -18.80 -20.26
CA TYR A 342 -9.52 -18.89 -20.36
C TYR A 342 -10.02 -18.42 -21.73
N ARG A 343 -11.07 -19.08 -22.24
CA ARG A 343 -11.82 -18.63 -23.42
C ARG A 343 -13.20 -18.14 -22.99
N LEU A 344 -13.68 -17.08 -23.62
CA LEU A 344 -15.07 -16.66 -23.52
C LEU A 344 -15.91 -17.61 -24.36
N THR A 345 -16.91 -18.23 -23.75
CA THR A 345 -17.89 -19.07 -24.45
C THR A 345 -19.28 -18.65 -24.03
N ILE A 346 -20.15 -18.46 -25.02
CA ILE A 346 -21.56 -18.19 -24.79
C ILE A 346 -22.24 -19.54 -24.59
N VAL A 347 -22.68 -19.82 -23.37
CA VAL A 347 -23.36 -21.06 -23.03
C VAL A 347 -24.87 -20.81 -22.97
N ARG A 348 -25.65 -21.60 -23.71
CA ARG A 348 -27.11 -21.64 -23.58
C ARG A 348 -27.44 -22.32 -22.26
N THR A 349 -27.91 -21.56 -21.28
CA THR A 349 -28.42 -22.17 -20.04
C THR A 349 -29.86 -22.59 -20.30
N GLU A 350 -30.11 -23.89 -20.38
CA GLU A 350 -31.45 -24.45 -20.26
C GLU A 350 -31.92 -24.26 -18.82
N ALA A 351 -33.14 -23.76 -18.67
CA ALA A 351 -33.74 -23.56 -17.36
C ALA A 351 -34.16 -24.92 -16.81
N VAL A 352 -33.25 -25.59 -16.08
CA VAL A 352 -33.63 -26.76 -15.28
C VAL A 352 -34.58 -26.25 -14.18
N LYS A 353 -35.89 -26.47 -14.35
CA LYS A 353 -36.89 -26.32 -13.27
C LYS A 353 -36.51 -27.33 -12.17
N SER A 354 -35.79 -26.89 -11.14
CA SER A 354 -35.52 -27.76 -9.99
C SER A 354 -36.83 -28.04 -9.26
N LYS A 355 -37.34 -29.27 -9.35
CA LYS A 355 -38.50 -29.77 -8.59
C LYS A 355 -38.24 -29.92 -7.08
N SER A 356 -37.04 -29.59 -6.59
CA SER A 356 -36.75 -29.62 -5.17
C SER A 356 -37.44 -28.44 -4.49
N PRO A 357 -38.30 -28.65 -3.47
CA PRO A 357 -38.86 -27.55 -2.71
C PRO A 357 -37.71 -26.69 -2.18
N PRO A 358 -37.88 -25.36 -2.11
CA PRO A 358 -36.91 -24.51 -1.44
C PRO A 358 -36.69 -25.11 -0.06
N ILE A 359 -35.44 -25.48 0.26
CA ILE A 359 -35.08 -25.81 1.62
C ILE A 359 -35.30 -24.52 2.41
N THR A 360 -36.48 -24.41 3.00
CA THR A 360 -36.73 -23.46 4.06
C THR A 360 -35.84 -23.93 5.19
N LEU A 361 -34.71 -23.23 5.37
CA LEU A 361 -33.92 -23.37 6.58
C LEU A 361 -34.82 -22.92 7.73
N LYS A 362 -35.64 -23.84 8.26
CA LYS A 362 -36.27 -23.70 9.56
C LYS A 362 -35.12 -23.77 10.56
N PHE A 363 -34.59 -22.62 10.91
CA PHE A 363 -33.73 -22.47 12.07
C PHE A 363 -34.60 -22.61 13.34
N SER A 364 -35.18 -23.81 13.56
CA SER A 364 -35.78 -24.19 14.83
C SER A 364 -34.67 -24.66 15.76
N GLY A 365 -33.84 -23.70 16.13
CA GLY A 365 -32.83 -23.87 17.15
C GLY A 365 -32.56 -22.50 17.70
N ARG A 366 -32.97 -22.25 18.95
CA ARG A 366 -32.26 -21.26 19.75
C ARG A 366 -30.80 -21.67 19.67
N VAL A 367 -30.01 -20.95 18.87
CA VAL A 367 -28.56 -21.04 18.97
C VAL A 367 -28.28 -20.59 20.38
N ASN A 368 -28.05 -21.55 21.28
CA ASN A 368 -27.65 -21.26 22.63
C ASN A 368 -26.38 -20.40 22.50
N PRO A 369 -26.38 -19.11 22.91
CA PRO A 369 -25.25 -18.21 22.68
C PRO A 369 -23.98 -18.63 23.46
N THR A 370 -24.03 -19.77 24.15
CA THR A 370 -23.11 -20.14 25.21
C THR A 370 -21.83 -20.84 24.75
N SER A 371 -21.58 -21.05 23.45
CA SER A 371 -20.27 -21.52 22.97
C SER A 371 -19.30 -20.42 22.51
N ARG A 372 -19.66 -19.15 22.71
CA ARG A 372 -18.68 -18.07 22.83
C ARG A 372 -19.05 -17.21 24.02
N GLN A 373 -18.73 -17.69 25.21
CA GLN A 373 -18.30 -16.75 26.24
C GLN A 373 -17.20 -15.91 25.59
N ILE A 374 -17.46 -14.62 25.42
CA ILE A 374 -16.40 -13.64 25.28
C ILE A 374 -15.70 -13.69 26.64
N ILE A 375 -14.80 -14.64 26.80
CA ILE A 375 -13.85 -14.64 27.90
C ILE A 375 -12.94 -13.48 27.56
N ILE A 376 -13.32 -12.28 28.00
CA ILE A 376 -12.37 -11.20 28.15
C ILE A 376 -11.33 -11.80 29.10
N SER A 377 -10.14 -12.12 28.57
CA SER A 377 -9.10 -12.68 29.40
C SER A 377 -8.90 -11.70 30.56
N LYS A 378 -8.81 -12.21 31.80
CA LYS A 378 -8.55 -11.37 32.97
C LYS A 378 -7.33 -10.47 32.73
N ASN A 379 -6.39 -10.85 31.86
CA ASN A 379 -5.24 -10.03 31.48
C ASN A 379 -5.57 -8.83 30.58
N ASN A 380 -6.48 -8.95 29.61
CA ASN A 380 -6.84 -7.82 28.74
C ASN A 380 -7.73 -6.82 29.48
N LEU A 381 -8.61 -7.32 30.36
CA LEU A 381 -9.36 -6.48 31.29
C LEU A 381 -8.41 -5.81 32.30
N LYS A 382 -7.39 -6.53 32.81
CA LYS A 382 -6.35 -5.96 33.67
C LYS A 382 -5.55 -4.87 32.97
N ILE A 383 -5.18 -4.99 31.70
CA ILE A 383 -4.44 -3.93 30.99
C ILE A 383 -5.30 -2.67 30.82
N LEU A 384 -6.58 -2.84 30.46
CA LEU A 384 -7.52 -1.71 30.36
C LEU A 384 -7.82 -1.10 31.73
N ILE A 385 -8.02 -1.93 32.76
CA ILE A 385 -8.22 -1.49 34.16
C ILE A 385 -6.94 -0.85 34.70
N VAL A 386 -5.75 -1.32 34.37
CA VAL A 386 -4.48 -0.71 34.78
C VAL A 386 -4.26 0.61 34.05
N ALA A 387 -4.58 0.72 32.76
CA ALA A 387 -4.52 2.00 32.05
C ALA A 387 -5.52 3.02 32.64
N ILE A 388 -6.76 2.59 32.92
CA ILE A 388 -7.78 3.43 33.56
C ILE A 388 -7.41 3.74 35.02
N ALA A 389 -6.85 2.78 35.76
CA ALA A 389 -6.41 2.96 37.14
C ALA A 389 -5.15 3.82 37.23
N VAL A 390 -4.25 3.78 36.25
CA VAL A 390 -3.10 4.68 36.16
C VAL A 390 -3.58 6.10 35.84
N LEU A 391 -4.54 6.26 34.93
CA LEU A 391 -5.16 7.57 34.65
C LEU A 391 -5.92 8.10 35.88
N LEU A 392 -6.71 7.27 36.56
CA LEU A 392 -7.40 7.63 37.81
C LEU A 392 -6.42 7.88 38.96
N PHE A 393 -5.34 7.10 39.05
CA PHE A 393 -4.28 7.27 40.05
C PHE A 393 -3.58 8.61 39.85
N PHE A 394 -3.21 8.99 38.62
CA PHE A 394 -2.67 10.32 38.34
C PHE A 394 -3.70 11.44 38.58
N SER A 395 -4.98 11.19 38.32
CA SER A 395 -6.07 12.15 38.63
C SER A 395 -6.30 12.34 40.13
N ILE A 396 -6.16 11.28 40.94
CA ILE A 396 -6.29 11.31 42.40
C ILE A 396 -5.01 11.84 43.07
N LEU A 397 -3.82 11.48 42.56
CA LEU A 397 -2.54 12.00 43.06
C LEU A 397 -2.45 13.52 42.90
N GLY A 398 -3.04 14.06 41.83
CA GLY A 398 -3.21 15.50 41.63
C GLY A 398 -4.00 16.16 42.77
N GLN A 399 -5.07 15.51 43.25
CA GLN A 399 -5.89 16.04 44.35
C GLN A 399 -5.20 16.01 45.72
N VAL A 400 -4.20 15.13 45.91
CA VAL A 400 -3.54 14.89 47.21
C VAL A 400 -2.24 15.69 47.37
N TYR A 401 -1.59 16.11 46.28
CA TYR A 401 -0.31 16.85 46.31
C TYR A 401 -0.39 18.18 45.52
N PRO A 402 -0.72 19.30 46.18
CA PRO A 402 -0.92 20.62 45.53
C PRO A 402 0.34 21.25 44.91
N GLU A 403 1.53 20.73 45.21
CA GLU A 403 2.81 21.24 44.70
C GLU A 403 3.18 20.74 43.30
N PHE A 404 2.51 19.69 42.81
CA PHE A 404 2.47 19.38 41.38
C PHE A 404 1.41 20.28 40.76
N LYS A 405 1.78 21.24 39.91
CA LYS A 405 0.80 22.09 39.19
C LYS A 405 -0.17 21.21 38.40
N MET A 406 -1.33 20.91 38.99
CA MET A 406 -2.37 19.98 38.54
C MET A 406 -2.88 20.29 37.13
N SER A 407 -2.84 21.57 36.76
CA SER A 407 -3.14 22.07 35.41
C SER A 407 -2.27 21.46 34.31
N PHE A 408 -0.99 21.15 34.55
CA PHE A 408 -0.09 20.64 33.52
C PHE A 408 -0.42 19.19 33.13
N ILE A 409 -0.57 18.28 34.10
CA ILE A 409 -0.87 16.86 33.84
C ILE A 409 -2.24 16.71 33.19
N GLU A 410 -3.25 17.45 33.65
CA GLU A 410 -4.59 17.44 33.06
C GLU A 410 -4.58 17.97 31.62
N THR A 411 -3.83 19.03 31.34
CA THR A 411 -3.68 19.58 29.99
C THR A 411 -2.97 18.61 29.05
N VAL A 412 -1.91 17.94 29.54
CA VAL A 412 -1.18 16.93 28.76
C VAL A 412 -2.06 15.72 28.48
N ALA A 413 -2.71 15.16 29.50
CA ALA A 413 -3.58 13.99 29.36
C ALA A 413 -4.76 14.27 28.43
N SER A 414 -5.44 15.41 28.58
CA SER A 414 -6.54 15.82 27.70
C SER A 414 -6.07 16.05 26.26
N SER A 415 -4.92 16.69 26.05
CA SER A 415 -4.36 16.91 24.71
C SER A 415 -4.01 15.59 24.00
N ILE A 416 -3.41 14.64 24.73
CA ILE A 416 -3.09 13.31 24.20
C ILE A 416 -4.37 12.54 23.86
N LEU A 417 -5.41 12.59 24.71
CA LEU A 417 -6.69 11.92 24.44
C LEU A 417 -7.39 12.49 23.20
N VAL A 418 -7.47 13.82 23.07
CA VAL A 418 -8.05 14.47 21.89
C VAL A 418 -7.30 14.08 20.62
N LEU A 419 -5.97 14.19 20.65
CA LEU A 419 -5.12 13.87 19.50
C LEU A 419 -5.19 12.39 19.14
N THR A 420 -5.32 11.50 20.15
CA THR A 420 -5.54 10.06 19.93
C THR A 420 -6.77 9.83 19.07
N LEU A 421 -7.89 10.47 19.39
CA LEU A 421 -9.14 10.29 18.65
C LEU A 421 -9.09 10.89 17.25
N VAL A 422 -8.49 12.08 17.11
CA VAL A 422 -8.27 12.75 15.81
C VAL A 422 -7.46 11.84 14.88
N ILE A 423 -6.29 11.41 15.34
CA ILE A 423 -5.39 10.54 14.57
C ILE A 423 -6.05 9.18 14.26
N SER A 424 -6.78 8.60 15.21
CA SER A 424 -7.41 7.29 15.02
C SER A 424 -8.55 7.34 14.01
N THR A 425 -9.22 8.49 13.82
CA THR A 425 -10.42 8.62 12.99
C THR A 425 -10.24 8.06 11.55
N PRO A 426 -9.28 8.56 10.74
CA PRO A 426 -9.09 8.06 9.38
C PRO A 426 -8.69 6.57 9.34
N ILE A 427 -7.90 6.12 10.32
CA ILE A 427 -7.46 4.73 10.44
C ILE A 427 -8.63 3.80 10.73
N VAL A 428 -9.58 4.21 11.58
CA VAL A 428 -10.76 3.41 11.93
C VAL A 428 -11.67 3.23 10.71
N PHE A 429 -11.90 4.29 9.93
CA PHE A 429 -12.63 4.19 8.67
C PHE A 429 -11.98 3.19 7.71
N ALA A 430 -10.67 3.35 7.49
CA ALA A 430 -9.87 2.49 6.62
C ALA A 430 -9.84 1.02 7.13
N GLY A 431 -9.57 0.80 8.41
CA GLY A 431 -9.43 -0.52 9.03
C GLY A 431 -10.75 -1.27 9.15
N ILE A 432 -11.87 -0.60 9.45
CA ILE A 432 -13.20 -1.23 9.42
C ILE A 432 -13.60 -1.54 7.98
N GLY A 433 -13.35 -0.63 7.04
CA GLY A 433 -13.55 -0.87 5.61
C GLY A 433 -12.79 -2.11 5.13
N GLU A 434 -11.52 -2.22 5.51
CA GLU A 434 -10.68 -3.38 5.17
C GLU A 434 -11.12 -4.66 5.90
N THR A 435 -11.68 -4.54 7.10
CA THR A 435 -12.27 -5.70 7.79
C THR A 435 -13.47 -6.26 7.01
N PHE A 436 -14.28 -5.42 6.36
CA PHE A 436 -15.37 -5.88 5.49
C PHE A 436 -14.86 -6.62 4.25
N THR A 437 -13.88 -6.05 3.53
CA THR A 437 -13.27 -6.68 2.35
C THR A 437 -12.66 -8.03 2.74
N GLU A 438 -11.78 -8.06 3.73
CA GLU A 438 -11.02 -9.26 4.08
C GLU A 438 -11.90 -10.37 4.64
N LYS A 439 -12.95 -10.03 5.42
CA LYS A 439 -13.93 -11.02 5.87
C LYS A 439 -14.71 -11.70 4.75
N SER A 440 -14.76 -11.11 3.55
CA SER A 440 -15.33 -11.75 2.35
C SER A 440 -14.35 -12.71 1.65
N GLY A 441 -13.09 -12.74 2.09
CA GLY A 441 -11.99 -13.46 1.44
C GLY A 441 -11.25 -12.62 0.38
N VAL A 442 -11.37 -11.30 0.43
CA VAL A 442 -10.72 -10.37 -0.52
C VAL A 442 -9.88 -9.35 0.24
N ILE A 443 -8.55 -9.35 0.07
CA ILE A 443 -7.67 -8.28 0.55
C ILE A 443 -7.61 -7.14 -0.47
N ASN A 444 -7.59 -5.89 -0.01
CA ASN A 444 -7.48 -4.74 -0.89
C ASN A 444 -6.18 -3.94 -0.66
N LEU A 445 -5.12 -4.32 -1.38
CA LEU A 445 -3.90 -3.48 -1.46
C LEU A 445 -4.11 -2.19 -2.29
N GLY A 446 -5.33 -1.94 -2.79
CA GLY A 446 -5.75 -0.69 -3.41
C GLY A 446 -6.01 0.44 -2.41
N ILE A 447 -5.96 0.15 -1.10
CA ILE A 447 -6.33 1.06 -0.03
C ILE A 447 -5.58 2.40 -0.08
N LEU A 448 -4.29 2.40 -0.43
CA LEU A 448 -3.48 3.62 -0.54
C LEU A 448 -4.09 4.59 -1.56
N GLY A 449 -4.26 4.16 -2.80
CA GLY A 449 -4.79 5.03 -3.84
C GLY A 449 -6.27 5.36 -3.63
N VAL A 450 -7.07 4.44 -3.08
CA VAL A 450 -8.47 4.71 -2.73
C VAL A 450 -8.58 5.81 -1.67
N MET A 451 -7.72 5.80 -0.65
CA MET A 451 -7.68 6.88 0.35
C MET A 451 -7.21 8.22 -0.24
N ILE A 452 -6.15 8.23 -1.06
CA ILE A 452 -5.68 9.46 -1.74
C ILE A 452 -6.76 10.00 -2.66
N SER A 453 -7.45 9.13 -3.40
CA SER A 453 -8.61 9.48 -4.21
C SER A 453 -9.72 10.09 -3.35
N GLY A 454 -10.01 9.52 -2.18
CA GLY A 454 -10.96 10.11 -1.24
C GLY A 454 -10.57 11.51 -0.77
N ALA A 455 -9.29 11.71 -0.44
CA ALA A 455 -8.74 13.02 -0.09
C ALA A 455 -8.91 14.04 -1.22
N ALA A 456 -8.57 13.67 -2.46
CA ALA A 456 -8.64 14.56 -3.61
C ALA A 456 -10.09 14.89 -4.02
N TRP A 457 -10.91 13.86 -4.26
CA TRP A 457 -12.30 14.03 -4.71
C TRP A 457 -13.17 14.64 -3.62
N GLY A 458 -12.92 14.30 -2.35
CA GLY A 458 -13.59 14.93 -1.22
C GLY A 458 -13.25 16.41 -1.10
N PHE A 459 -11.97 16.77 -1.23
CA PHE A 459 -11.53 18.16 -1.25
C PHE A 459 -12.17 18.93 -2.41
N MET A 460 -12.06 18.43 -3.65
CA MET A 460 -12.64 19.08 -4.82
C MET A 460 -14.16 19.24 -4.69
N GLY A 461 -14.86 18.22 -4.18
CA GLY A 461 -16.31 18.27 -3.94
C GLY A 461 -16.71 19.30 -2.89
N ALA A 462 -15.93 19.47 -1.82
CA ALA A 462 -16.16 20.51 -0.82
C ALA A 462 -15.72 21.91 -1.29
N TYR A 463 -14.64 22.00 -2.06
CA TYR A 463 -14.09 23.25 -2.59
C TYR A 463 -15.06 23.93 -3.55
N PHE A 464 -15.59 23.19 -4.53
CA PHE A 464 -16.53 23.75 -5.51
C PHE A 464 -17.93 23.97 -4.95
N SER A 465 -18.36 23.20 -3.94
CA SER A 465 -19.71 23.32 -3.38
C SER A 465 -19.79 24.20 -2.13
N GLY A 466 -18.66 24.49 -1.47
CA GLY A 466 -18.59 25.12 -0.16
C GLY A 466 -19.11 24.24 0.99
N ASN A 467 -19.44 22.97 0.74
CA ASN A 467 -20.07 22.08 1.72
C ASN A 467 -19.29 20.77 1.93
N ILE A 468 -18.89 20.54 3.18
CA ILE A 468 -18.09 19.39 3.60
C ILE A 468 -18.85 18.06 3.44
N VAL A 469 -20.18 18.05 3.62
CA VAL A 469 -20.98 16.84 3.42
C VAL A 469 -20.94 16.38 1.97
N ILE A 470 -20.98 17.33 1.01
CA ILE A 470 -20.79 17.02 -0.41
C ILE A 470 -19.37 16.48 -0.66
N GLY A 471 -18.37 17.01 0.05
CA GLY A 471 -17.02 16.42 0.09
C GLY A 471 -17.01 14.96 0.56
N VAL A 472 -17.71 14.63 1.65
CA VAL A 472 -17.80 13.23 2.13
C VAL A 472 -18.51 12.33 1.13
N VAL A 473 -19.60 12.81 0.52
CA VAL A 473 -20.36 12.05 -0.48
C VAL A 473 -19.53 11.80 -1.75
N THR A 474 -18.84 12.82 -2.26
CA THR A 474 -17.97 12.68 -3.43
C THR A 474 -16.78 11.75 -3.17
N ALA A 475 -16.20 11.80 -1.97
CA ALA A 475 -15.21 10.81 -1.53
C ALA A 475 -15.80 9.38 -1.48
N ALA A 476 -16.98 9.20 -0.90
CA ALA A 476 -17.63 7.88 -0.86
C ALA A 476 -17.91 7.33 -2.28
N LEU A 477 -18.36 8.19 -3.20
CA LEU A 477 -18.60 7.84 -4.60
C LEU A 477 -17.32 7.41 -5.32
N SER A 478 -16.20 8.12 -5.12
CA SER A 478 -14.91 7.72 -5.71
C SER A 478 -14.48 6.34 -5.19
N GLY A 479 -14.65 6.08 -3.89
CA GLY A 479 -14.41 4.77 -3.27
C GLY A 479 -15.29 3.66 -3.86
N ILE A 480 -16.57 3.95 -4.13
CA ILE A 480 -17.49 2.99 -4.79
C ILE A 480 -17.03 2.66 -6.21
N LEU A 481 -16.63 3.67 -7.00
CA LEU A 481 -16.19 3.48 -8.39
C LEU A 481 -14.92 2.62 -8.46
N PHE A 482 -13.89 2.94 -7.66
CA PHE A 482 -12.67 2.14 -7.63
C PHE A 482 -12.88 0.76 -6.99
N GLY A 483 -13.80 0.65 -6.02
CA GLY A 483 -14.23 -0.63 -5.44
C GLY A 483 -14.93 -1.54 -6.44
N LEU A 484 -15.78 -0.98 -7.30
CA LEU A 484 -16.43 -1.73 -8.39
C LEU A 484 -15.39 -2.27 -9.38
N LEU A 485 -14.43 -1.43 -9.79
CA LEU A 485 -13.34 -1.83 -10.67
C LEU A 485 -12.48 -2.93 -10.02
N PHE A 486 -12.09 -2.75 -8.75
CA PHE A 486 -11.32 -3.74 -8.01
C PHE A 486 -12.07 -5.07 -7.85
N ALA A 487 -13.35 -5.02 -7.46
CA ALA A 487 -14.21 -6.19 -7.34
C ALA A 487 -14.38 -6.90 -8.69
N PHE A 488 -14.45 -6.16 -9.79
CA PHE A 488 -14.47 -6.74 -11.13
C PHE A 488 -13.21 -7.56 -11.43
N LEU A 489 -12.03 -7.00 -11.18
CA LEU A 489 -10.75 -7.67 -11.40
C LEU A 489 -10.59 -8.92 -10.51
N VAL A 490 -10.98 -8.84 -9.25
CA VAL A 490 -10.74 -9.93 -8.30
C VAL A 490 -11.87 -10.95 -8.24
N VAL A 491 -13.12 -10.49 -8.16
CA VAL A 491 -14.28 -11.34 -7.86
C VAL A 491 -14.87 -11.96 -9.12
N THR A 492 -14.96 -11.21 -10.22
CA THR A 492 -15.45 -11.74 -11.51
C THR A 492 -14.35 -12.44 -12.28
N LEU A 493 -13.21 -11.75 -12.41
CA LEU A 493 -12.11 -12.19 -13.25
C LEU A 493 -11.16 -13.17 -12.52
N GLY A 494 -11.16 -13.17 -11.18
CA GLY A 494 -10.33 -14.07 -10.39
C GLY A 494 -8.84 -13.75 -10.49
N ILE A 495 -8.48 -12.50 -10.78
CA ILE A 495 -7.09 -12.02 -10.80
C ILE A 495 -6.56 -12.02 -9.36
N GLN A 496 -5.25 -12.20 -9.21
CA GLN A 496 -4.58 -12.15 -7.91
C GLN A 496 -4.82 -10.79 -7.24
N GLN A 497 -5.21 -10.85 -5.96
CA GLN A 497 -5.70 -9.68 -5.21
C GLN A 497 -4.61 -8.64 -4.98
N HIS A 498 -3.39 -9.07 -4.65
CA HIS A 498 -2.26 -8.16 -4.42
C HIS A 498 -2.04 -7.26 -5.63
N ILE A 499 -1.91 -7.92 -6.78
CA ILE A 499 -1.67 -7.38 -8.11
C ILE A 499 -2.76 -6.39 -8.53
N ALA A 500 -4.02 -6.80 -8.44
CA ALA A 500 -5.14 -5.95 -8.80
C ALA A 500 -5.23 -4.74 -7.86
N GLY A 501 -4.93 -4.92 -6.57
CA GLY A 501 -4.92 -3.84 -5.58
C GLY A 501 -3.88 -2.78 -5.92
N ILE A 502 -2.66 -3.19 -6.25
CA ILE A 502 -1.60 -2.26 -6.66
C ILE A 502 -2.00 -1.49 -7.93
N ALA A 503 -2.56 -2.17 -8.93
CA ALA A 503 -3.04 -1.52 -10.15
C ALA A 503 -4.13 -0.47 -9.85
N ILE A 504 -5.03 -0.77 -8.91
CA ILE A 504 -6.04 0.18 -8.44
C ILE A 504 -5.41 1.34 -7.70
N THR A 505 -4.42 1.11 -6.83
CA THR A 505 -3.68 2.17 -6.12
C THR A 505 -3.09 3.17 -7.11
N PHE A 506 -2.40 2.68 -8.14
CA PHE A 506 -1.83 3.52 -9.18
C PHE A 506 -2.90 4.32 -9.92
N TYR A 507 -3.95 3.65 -10.35
CA TYR A 507 -4.95 4.27 -11.19
C TYR A 507 -5.76 5.32 -10.42
N SER A 508 -6.24 5.00 -9.22
CA SER A 508 -7.07 5.92 -8.44
C SER A 508 -6.31 7.15 -7.97
N MET A 509 -5.06 6.97 -7.55
CA MET A 509 -4.18 8.06 -7.14
C MET A 509 -3.87 9.01 -8.29
N ASN A 510 -3.44 8.49 -9.44
CA ASN A 510 -3.03 9.35 -10.56
C ASN A 510 -4.21 9.99 -11.28
N VAL A 511 -5.38 9.35 -11.33
CA VAL A 511 -6.62 9.99 -11.77
C VAL A 511 -6.97 11.17 -10.85
N ALA A 512 -6.89 10.97 -9.53
CA ALA A 512 -7.12 12.04 -8.56
C ALA A 512 -6.13 13.21 -8.73
N TYR A 513 -4.83 12.94 -8.88
CA TYR A 513 -3.81 13.96 -9.11
C TYR A 513 -3.98 14.70 -10.43
N PHE A 514 -4.34 13.98 -11.50
CA PHE A 514 -4.62 14.58 -12.80
C PHE A 514 -5.78 15.57 -12.73
N PHE A 515 -6.92 15.16 -12.14
CA PHE A 515 -8.08 16.05 -12.02
C PHE A 515 -7.81 17.22 -11.07
N HIS A 516 -7.09 17.01 -9.96
CA HIS A 516 -6.68 18.10 -9.10
C HIS A 516 -5.83 19.12 -9.87
N ARG A 517 -4.80 18.65 -10.58
CA ARG A 517 -3.91 19.52 -11.36
C ARG A 517 -4.63 20.21 -12.52
N LEU A 518 -5.64 19.57 -13.10
CA LEU A 518 -6.44 20.14 -14.18
C LEU A 518 -7.43 21.20 -13.69
N LEU A 519 -8.11 20.96 -12.57
CA LEU A 519 -9.21 21.81 -12.09
C LEU A 519 -8.75 22.94 -11.15
N ILE A 520 -7.74 22.68 -10.32
CA ILE A 520 -7.24 23.62 -9.31
C ILE A 520 -5.88 24.20 -9.71
N GLY A 521 -5.06 23.41 -10.41
CA GLY A 521 -3.73 23.84 -10.84
C GLY A 521 -2.65 23.53 -9.80
N SER A 522 -1.74 24.48 -9.60
CA SER A 522 -0.59 24.39 -8.68
C SER A 522 -0.29 25.73 -8.05
N PRO A 523 -1.26 26.33 -7.35
CA PRO A 523 -1.08 27.65 -6.80
C PRO A 523 0.06 27.64 -5.76
N LEU A 524 0.75 28.78 -5.62
CA LEU A 524 1.79 28.96 -4.60
C LEU A 524 1.23 28.75 -3.18
N VAL A 525 -0.03 29.12 -2.98
CA VAL A 525 -0.78 28.88 -1.75
C VAL A 525 -1.95 27.98 -2.11
N GLU A 526 -1.94 26.78 -1.54
CA GLU A 526 -3.01 25.82 -1.80
C GLU A 526 -4.35 26.34 -1.27
N PRO A 527 -5.45 26.16 -2.03
CA PRO A 527 -6.76 26.59 -1.58
C PRO A 527 -7.17 25.84 -0.32
N THR A 528 -7.95 26.52 0.52
CA THR A 528 -8.47 25.94 1.76
C THR A 528 -9.99 25.96 1.78
N ILE A 529 -10.57 24.97 2.44
CA ILE A 529 -12.01 24.91 2.68
C ILE A 529 -12.39 25.47 4.05
N PRO A 530 -13.65 25.89 4.29
CA PRO A 530 -14.10 26.40 5.59
C PRO A 530 -13.86 25.41 6.74
N PRO A 531 -13.64 25.90 7.98
CA PRO A 531 -13.42 25.03 9.13
C PRO A 531 -14.68 24.26 9.50
N THR A 532 -14.51 23.01 9.93
CA THR A 532 -15.56 22.28 10.64
C THR A 532 -15.67 22.77 12.08
N PHE A 533 -16.89 23.05 12.53
CA PHE A 533 -17.12 23.39 13.94
C PHE A 533 -17.23 22.12 14.81
N PRO A 534 -16.59 22.09 15.99
CA PRO A 534 -16.70 20.98 16.91
C PRO A 534 -18.09 20.98 17.56
N ILE A 535 -18.74 19.82 17.54
CA ILE A 535 -20.02 19.59 18.23
C ILE A 535 -19.72 19.27 19.69
N ARG A 536 -20.43 19.94 20.60
CA ARG A 536 -20.31 19.76 22.05
C ARG A 536 -21.55 19.05 22.56
N ILE A 537 -21.37 17.95 23.28
CA ILE A 537 -22.48 17.25 23.93
C ILE A 537 -22.66 17.86 25.33
N PRO A 538 -23.82 18.47 25.65
CA PRO A 538 -24.08 19.06 26.95
C PRO A 538 -23.91 18.03 28.07
N PHE A 539 -23.60 18.49 29.30
CA PHE A 539 -23.47 17.68 30.54
C PHE A 539 -22.13 16.95 30.76
N PHE A 540 -21.45 16.47 29.71
CA PHE A 540 -20.17 15.76 29.86
C PHE A 540 -18.93 16.65 29.64
N GLU A 541 -19.10 17.89 29.15
CA GLU A 541 -18.00 18.84 28.86
C GLU A 541 -17.29 19.36 30.11
N SER A 542 -17.98 19.41 31.26
CA SER A 542 -17.45 20.01 32.50
C SER A 542 -16.49 19.10 33.27
N LEU A 543 -16.32 17.83 32.87
CA LEU A 543 -15.44 16.89 33.56
C LEU A 543 -13.98 17.08 33.12
N PRO A 544 -13.02 17.23 34.07
CA PRO A 544 -11.60 17.33 33.74
C PRO A 544 -11.14 16.04 33.04
N ILE A 545 -10.29 16.18 32.01
CA ILE A 545 -9.76 15.10 31.16
C ILE A 545 -10.84 14.43 30.27
N ILE A 546 -11.96 13.98 30.83
CA ILE A 546 -13.02 13.23 30.13
C ILE A 546 -13.87 14.13 29.23
N GLY A 547 -14.11 15.38 29.61
CA GLY A 547 -14.87 16.33 28.79
C GLY A 547 -14.25 16.60 27.42
N SER A 548 -12.94 16.38 27.30
CA SER A 548 -12.21 16.49 26.04
C SER A 548 -12.63 15.44 24.99
N LEU A 549 -13.17 14.29 25.43
CA LEU A 549 -13.72 13.24 24.56
C LEU A 549 -15.07 13.61 23.92
N PHE A 550 -15.72 14.68 24.40
CA PHE A 550 -17.06 15.10 23.95
C PHE A 550 -17.03 16.45 23.22
N LYS A 551 -15.87 16.83 22.67
CA LYS A 551 -15.66 18.04 21.87
C LYS A 551 -14.92 17.70 20.58
N HIS A 552 -15.63 17.13 19.62
CA HIS A 552 -15.05 16.72 18.34
C HIS A 552 -15.92 17.10 17.14
N ASN A 553 -15.31 17.04 15.95
CA ASN A 553 -16.02 17.24 14.70
C ASN A 553 -16.95 16.05 14.42
N LEU A 554 -18.04 16.30 13.67
CA LEU A 554 -19.00 15.25 13.30
C LEU A 554 -18.32 14.02 12.67
N TYR A 555 -17.26 14.25 11.89
CA TYR A 555 -16.46 13.20 11.25
C TYR A 555 -15.86 12.21 12.27
N THR A 556 -15.25 12.73 13.33
CA THR A 556 -14.66 11.94 14.42
C THR A 556 -15.74 11.24 15.22
N TYR A 557 -16.89 11.89 15.46
CA TYR A 557 -18.02 11.23 16.10
C TYR A 557 -18.51 10.01 15.33
N VAL A 558 -18.69 10.16 14.01
CA VAL A 558 -19.11 9.06 13.15
C VAL A 558 -18.05 7.96 13.10
N GLY A 559 -16.77 8.31 12.91
CA GLY A 559 -15.68 7.35 12.77
C GLY A 559 -15.37 6.57 14.04
N ILE A 560 -15.29 7.23 15.19
CA ILE A 560 -14.88 6.61 16.45
C ILE A 560 -16.06 6.00 17.21
N TYR A 561 -17.21 6.67 17.27
CA TYR A 561 -18.28 6.29 18.19
C TYR A 561 -19.44 5.57 17.50
N LEU A 562 -19.76 5.89 16.24
CA LEU A 562 -20.89 5.28 15.54
C LEU A 562 -20.49 4.07 14.70
N LEU A 563 -19.44 4.21 13.87
CA LEU A 563 -19.03 3.21 12.90
C LEU A 563 -18.62 1.86 13.53
N PRO A 564 -17.82 1.78 14.61
CA PRO A 564 -17.41 0.50 15.18
C PRO A 564 -18.56 -0.28 15.81
N PRO A 565 -19.44 0.30 16.66
CA PRO A 565 -20.63 -0.39 17.13
C PRO A 565 -21.55 -0.84 16.00
N LEU A 566 -21.72 -0.01 14.97
CA LEU A 566 -22.50 -0.38 13.79
C LEU A 566 -21.88 -1.58 13.05
N ALA A 567 -20.56 -1.60 12.86
CA ALA A 567 -19.86 -2.72 12.26
C ALA A 567 -20.01 -3.99 13.10
N ILE A 568 -19.86 -3.91 14.42
CA ILE A 568 -20.08 -5.04 15.36
C ILE A 568 -21.50 -5.58 15.21
N PHE A 569 -22.50 -4.70 15.20
CA PHE A 569 -23.89 -5.08 14.98
C PHE A 569 -24.08 -5.80 13.63
N ILE A 570 -23.54 -5.22 12.54
CA ILE A 570 -23.61 -5.83 11.21
C ILE A 570 -22.97 -7.23 11.21
N PHE A 571 -21.74 -7.38 11.69
CA PHE A 571 -21.01 -8.65 11.65
C PHE A 571 -21.64 -9.76 12.48
N PHE A 572 -22.18 -9.43 13.66
CA PHE A 572 -22.58 -10.42 14.67
C PHE A 572 -24.09 -10.56 14.86
N LYS A 573 -24.88 -9.55 14.48
CA LYS A 573 -26.34 -9.55 14.72
C LYS A 573 -27.17 -9.55 13.43
N THR A 574 -26.59 -9.31 12.26
CA THR A 574 -27.34 -9.33 10.99
C THR A 574 -27.13 -10.62 10.17
N ARG A 575 -28.11 -10.95 9.33
CA ARG A 575 -28.02 -12.06 8.37
C ARG A 575 -26.89 -11.85 7.36
N TRP A 576 -26.72 -10.62 6.88
CA TRP A 576 -25.66 -10.29 5.92
C TRP A 576 -24.27 -10.49 6.51
N GLY A 577 -24.05 -10.10 7.78
CA GLY A 577 -22.77 -10.35 8.46
C GLY A 577 -22.45 -11.82 8.68
N LEU A 578 -23.46 -12.67 8.91
CA LEU A 578 -23.27 -14.13 8.96
C LEU A 578 -22.90 -14.70 7.59
N ILE A 579 -23.60 -14.27 6.53
CA ILE A 579 -23.31 -14.65 5.14
C ILE A 579 -21.89 -14.22 4.76
N LEU A 580 -21.51 -12.99 5.05
CA LEU A 580 -20.19 -12.43 4.75
C LEU A 580 -19.08 -13.28 5.39
N ARG A 581 -19.20 -13.59 6.67
CA ARG A 581 -18.23 -14.44 7.39
C ARG A 581 -18.20 -15.87 6.84
N ALA A 582 -19.35 -16.43 6.46
CA ALA A 582 -19.40 -17.76 5.86
C ALA A 582 -18.74 -17.78 4.47
N VAL A 583 -18.93 -16.73 3.66
CA VAL A 583 -18.29 -16.57 2.35
C VAL A 583 -16.77 -16.49 2.47
N GLY A 584 -16.24 -15.82 3.49
CA GLY A 584 -14.80 -15.78 3.78
C GLY A 584 -14.22 -17.10 4.32
N GLU A 585 -15.03 -17.96 4.93
CA GLU A 585 -14.56 -19.25 5.44
C GLU A 585 -14.66 -20.37 4.39
N ASN A 586 -15.80 -20.50 3.69
CA ASN A 586 -15.97 -21.50 2.63
C ASN A 586 -17.02 -21.04 1.60
N PRO A 587 -16.61 -20.34 0.53
CA PRO A 587 -17.53 -19.82 -0.47
C PRO A 587 -18.27 -20.93 -1.24
N LYS A 588 -17.65 -22.11 -1.43
CA LYS A 588 -18.28 -23.23 -2.14
C LYS A 588 -19.50 -23.77 -1.37
N THR A 589 -19.36 -23.97 -0.06
CA THR A 589 -20.47 -24.42 0.79
C THR A 589 -21.60 -23.38 0.84
N VAL A 590 -21.26 -22.10 0.82
CA VAL A 590 -22.26 -21.02 0.81
C VAL A 590 -23.04 -20.96 -0.51
N ASP A 591 -22.40 -21.24 -1.64
CA ASP A 591 -23.10 -21.36 -2.93
C ASP A 591 -24.06 -22.55 -2.97
N SER A 592 -23.69 -23.69 -2.35
CA SER A 592 -24.59 -24.84 -2.18
C SER A 592 -25.84 -24.48 -1.37
N ALA A 593 -25.72 -23.52 -0.44
CA ALA A 593 -26.84 -22.92 0.30
C ALA A 593 -27.62 -21.85 -0.52
N ARG A 594 -27.36 -21.74 -1.83
CA ARG A 594 -27.99 -20.81 -2.79
C ARG A 594 -27.75 -19.32 -2.53
N VAL A 595 -26.74 -18.98 -1.75
CA VAL A 595 -26.34 -17.58 -1.53
C VAL A 595 -25.44 -17.11 -2.68
N LYS A 596 -25.69 -15.91 -3.20
CA LYS A 596 -24.90 -15.32 -4.30
C LYS A 596 -23.53 -14.83 -3.79
N VAL A 597 -22.55 -15.73 -3.75
CA VAL A 597 -21.18 -15.45 -3.25
C VAL A 597 -20.54 -14.24 -3.93
N HIS A 598 -20.61 -14.15 -5.27
CA HIS A 598 -20.05 -13.00 -6.00
C HIS A 598 -20.68 -11.68 -5.54
N LEU A 599 -22.00 -11.62 -5.43
CA LEU A 599 -22.69 -10.40 -4.97
C LEU A 599 -22.25 -10.00 -3.55
N THR A 600 -22.13 -10.96 -2.64
CA THR A 600 -21.66 -10.70 -1.27
C THR A 600 -20.23 -10.12 -1.28
N ARG A 601 -19.31 -10.69 -2.05
CA ARG A 601 -17.94 -10.17 -2.18
C ARG A 601 -17.91 -8.77 -2.81
N TYR A 602 -18.71 -8.54 -3.85
CA TYR A 602 -18.84 -7.20 -4.45
C TYR A 602 -19.32 -6.16 -3.46
N LEU A 603 -20.42 -6.43 -2.75
CA LEU A 603 -20.96 -5.50 -1.77
C LEU A 603 -19.99 -5.23 -0.63
N ALA A 604 -19.26 -6.25 -0.16
CA ALA A 604 -18.24 -6.09 0.86
C ALA A 604 -17.07 -5.22 0.39
N VAL A 605 -16.60 -5.43 -0.84
CA VAL A 605 -15.52 -4.63 -1.43
C VAL A 605 -15.95 -3.19 -1.63
N ILE A 606 -17.12 -2.94 -2.21
CA ILE A 606 -17.65 -1.59 -2.45
C ILE A 606 -17.86 -0.83 -1.14
N LEU A 607 -18.44 -1.49 -0.13
CA LEU A 607 -18.62 -0.90 1.20
C LEU A 607 -17.25 -0.59 1.83
N GLY A 608 -16.31 -1.52 1.74
CA GLY A 608 -14.96 -1.37 2.27
C GLY A 608 -14.23 -0.19 1.64
N THR A 609 -14.18 -0.10 0.31
CA THR A 609 -13.50 0.99 -0.41
C THR A 609 -14.18 2.34 -0.22
N SER A 610 -15.50 2.36 -0.08
CA SER A 610 -16.24 3.58 0.28
C SER A 610 -15.78 4.11 1.65
N LEU A 611 -15.71 3.24 2.67
CA LEU A 611 -15.20 3.61 3.99
C LEU A 611 -13.73 4.02 3.97
N MET A 612 -12.87 3.34 3.20
CA MET A 612 -11.47 3.74 3.02
C MET A 612 -11.37 5.14 2.41
N SER A 613 -12.14 5.41 1.35
CA SER A 613 -12.14 6.71 0.68
C SER A 613 -12.62 7.84 1.61
N ILE A 614 -13.67 7.59 2.39
CA ILE A 614 -14.10 8.48 3.49
C ILE A 614 -12.93 8.69 4.48
N GLY A 615 -12.27 7.62 4.92
CA GLY A 615 -11.08 7.74 5.79
C GLY A 615 -9.99 8.63 5.20
N GLY A 616 -9.73 8.55 3.90
CA GLY A 616 -8.79 9.45 3.22
C GLY A 616 -9.25 10.90 3.13
N ALA A 617 -10.55 11.13 2.90
CA ALA A 617 -11.14 12.47 2.87
C ALA A 617 -11.01 13.23 4.18
N TYR A 618 -10.86 12.54 5.32
CA TYR A 618 -10.59 13.19 6.60
C TYR A 618 -9.39 14.13 6.55
N TYR A 619 -8.29 13.73 5.89
CA TYR A 619 -7.07 14.54 5.85
C TYR A 619 -7.29 15.88 5.15
N SER A 620 -7.97 15.88 4.01
CA SER A 620 -8.18 17.11 3.24
C SER A 620 -9.40 17.90 3.69
N LEU A 621 -10.38 17.27 4.35
CA LEU A 621 -11.61 17.93 4.80
C LEU A 621 -11.53 18.48 6.22
N VAL A 622 -10.80 17.83 7.11
CA VAL A 622 -10.81 18.13 8.55
C VAL A 622 -9.44 18.53 9.04
N ASP A 623 -8.42 17.73 8.75
CA ASP A 623 -7.07 17.90 9.32
C ASP A 623 -6.33 19.08 8.69
N LEU A 624 -6.00 18.97 7.40
CA LEU A 624 -5.23 19.98 6.66
C LEU A 624 -6.12 21.03 6.00
N ARG A 625 -7.41 20.72 5.79
CA ARG A 625 -8.37 21.58 5.07
C ARG A 625 -7.91 22.03 3.68
N THR A 626 -6.96 21.29 3.12
CA THR A 626 -6.37 21.47 1.81
C THR A 626 -5.97 20.11 1.26
N PHE A 627 -5.78 20.03 -0.06
CA PHE A 627 -5.23 18.85 -0.68
C PHE A 627 -3.98 19.22 -1.46
N ASN A 628 -2.89 18.51 -1.16
CA ASN A 628 -1.70 18.50 -1.99
C ASN A 628 -1.36 17.05 -2.36
N LEU A 629 -0.44 16.88 -3.30
CA LEU A 629 -0.10 15.59 -3.90
C LEU A 629 0.51 14.58 -2.90
N ASN A 630 0.82 14.97 -1.67
CA ASN A 630 1.40 14.09 -0.64
C ASN A 630 0.38 13.66 0.44
N VAL A 631 -0.87 14.13 0.37
CA VAL A 631 -1.87 13.95 1.44
C VAL A 631 -2.80 12.78 1.18
N GLY A 632 -3.19 12.08 2.25
CA GLY A 632 -4.33 11.16 2.26
C GLY A 632 -4.00 9.67 2.26
N GLY A 633 -2.73 9.29 2.06
CA GLY A 633 -2.33 7.88 1.92
C GLY A 633 -1.51 7.30 3.07
N GLU A 634 -1.01 8.12 3.98
CA GLU A 634 0.11 7.79 4.89
C GLU A 634 -0.21 6.62 5.85
N TRP A 635 -1.49 6.41 6.17
CA TRP A 635 -1.94 5.44 7.19
C TRP A 635 -2.66 4.22 6.58
N SER A 636 -2.77 4.18 5.26
CA SER A 636 -3.49 3.15 4.50
C SER A 636 -2.94 1.73 4.74
N TRP A 637 -1.62 1.57 4.67
CA TRP A 637 -0.95 0.29 4.91
C TRP A 637 -0.96 -0.13 6.38
N ILE A 638 -0.97 0.84 7.30
CA ILE A 638 -1.14 0.56 8.73
C ILE A 638 -2.55 0.03 8.99
N ALA A 639 -3.57 0.56 8.34
CA ALA A 639 -4.92 0.05 8.51
C ALA A 639 -5.00 -1.47 8.21
N LEU A 640 -4.38 -1.93 7.12
CA LEU A 640 -4.23 -3.37 6.81
C LEU A 640 -3.54 -4.14 7.94
N ALA A 641 -2.43 -3.60 8.49
CA ALA A 641 -1.73 -4.18 9.62
C ALA A 641 -2.62 -4.36 10.86
N LEU A 642 -3.40 -3.34 11.16
CA LEU A 642 -4.27 -3.30 12.32
C LEU A 642 -5.47 -4.23 12.17
N VAL A 643 -5.94 -4.51 10.95
CA VAL A 643 -6.95 -5.56 10.69
C VAL A 643 -6.42 -6.93 11.10
N ILE A 644 -5.18 -7.23 10.73
CA ILE A 644 -4.50 -8.49 11.07
C ILE A 644 -4.27 -8.58 12.59
N LEU A 645 -3.76 -7.51 13.22
CA LEU A 645 -3.58 -7.45 14.69
C LEU A 645 -4.91 -7.58 15.44
N GLY A 646 -5.98 -6.97 14.91
CA GLY A 646 -7.33 -7.11 15.42
C GLY A 646 -7.99 -8.45 15.08
N ASN A 647 -7.27 -9.37 14.42
CA ASN A 647 -7.75 -10.70 14.02
C ASN A 647 -9.10 -10.62 13.29
N TRP A 648 -9.28 -9.60 12.44
CA TRP A 648 -10.50 -9.29 11.70
C TRP A 648 -11.76 -9.15 12.56
N ASN A 649 -11.64 -8.91 13.86
CA ASN A 649 -12.79 -8.63 14.71
C ASN A 649 -12.96 -7.11 14.81
N PRO A 650 -14.10 -6.53 14.39
CA PRO A 650 -14.29 -5.08 14.33
C PRO A 650 -14.00 -4.37 15.67
N LEU A 651 -14.29 -5.01 16.81
CA LEU A 651 -13.97 -4.44 18.13
C LEU A 651 -12.45 -4.36 18.37
N TRP A 652 -11.71 -5.42 18.05
CA TRP A 652 -10.27 -5.47 18.26
C TRP A 652 -9.52 -4.62 17.23
N VAL A 653 -10.03 -4.53 15.99
CA VAL A 653 -9.51 -3.61 14.97
C VAL A 653 -9.68 -2.17 15.43
N TRP A 654 -10.85 -1.81 15.96
CA TRP A 654 -11.10 -0.48 16.52
C TRP A 654 -10.15 -0.16 17.69
N LEU A 655 -9.99 -1.08 18.65
CA LEU A 655 -9.04 -0.90 19.76
C LEU A 655 -7.59 -0.81 19.28
N ALA A 656 -7.20 -1.57 18.26
CA ALA A 656 -5.87 -1.50 17.67
C ALA A 656 -5.62 -0.14 17.00
N CYS A 657 -6.63 0.42 16.31
CA CYS A 657 -6.56 1.76 15.74
C CYS A 657 -6.43 2.84 16.82
N ILE A 658 -7.22 2.76 17.90
CA ILE A 658 -7.12 3.69 19.04
C ILE A 658 -5.73 3.60 19.68
N PHE A 659 -5.23 2.39 19.91
CA PHE A 659 -3.90 2.19 20.47
C PHE A 659 -2.81 2.77 19.56
N PHE A 660 -2.93 2.57 18.25
CA PHE A 660 -2.01 3.17 17.28
C PHE A 660 -2.08 4.70 17.28
N GLY A 661 -3.28 5.29 17.31
CA GLY A 661 -3.46 6.73 17.43
C GLY A 661 -2.92 7.28 18.74
N MET A 662 -3.02 6.52 19.84
CA MET A 662 -2.44 6.90 21.13
C MET A 662 -0.92 6.94 21.08
N LEU A 663 -0.28 5.92 20.47
CA LEU A 663 1.17 5.93 20.27
C LEU A 663 1.63 7.16 19.46
N ASN A 664 0.88 7.54 18.42
CA ASN A 664 1.18 8.73 17.62
C ASN A 664 0.89 10.04 18.38
N ALA A 665 -0.16 10.08 19.20
CA ALA A 665 -0.47 11.26 20.02
C ALA A 665 0.60 11.49 21.09
N VAL A 666 1.04 10.44 21.77
CA VAL A 666 2.17 10.48 22.71
C VAL A 666 3.45 10.89 21.99
N GLN A 667 3.69 10.34 20.79
CA GLN A 667 4.84 10.72 19.97
C GLN A 667 4.84 12.20 19.61
N ALA A 668 3.73 12.72 19.11
CA ALA A 668 3.59 14.13 18.74
C ALA A 668 3.82 15.05 19.95
N TRP A 669 3.34 14.65 21.13
CA TRP A 669 3.57 15.38 22.38
C TRP A 669 5.05 15.35 22.81
N LEU A 670 5.70 14.19 22.77
CA LEU A 670 7.12 14.03 23.15
C LEU A 670 8.04 14.92 22.32
N VAL A 671 7.76 15.04 21.03
CA VAL A 671 8.49 15.92 20.09
C VAL A 671 8.34 17.39 20.48
N ALA A 672 7.16 17.80 20.96
CA ALA A 672 6.90 19.19 21.33
C ALA A 672 7.56 19.61 22.66
N THR A 673 7.89 18.67 23.55
CA THR A 673 8.20 19.00 24.96
C THR A 673 9.60 18.60 25.43
N VAL A 674 10.21 17.51 24.93
CA VAL A 674 11.32 16.87 25.68
C VAL A 674 12.64 16.68 24.91
N ILE A 675 12.67 16.53 23.58
CA ILE A 675 13.86 15.92 22.93
C ILE A 675 14.30 16.64 21.64
N GLN A 676 15.60 16.98 21.54
CA GLN A 676 16.28 17.44 20.31
C GLN A 676 16.62 16.33 19.30
N ILE A 677 16.07 15.12 19.48
CA ILE A 677 16.23 14.01 18.53
C ILE A 677 15.29 14.29 17.35
N PRO A 678 15.72 14.06 16.10
CA PRO A 678 14.85 14.22 14.94
C PRO A 678 13.52 13.49 15.09
N TYR A 679 12.42 14.22 14.94
CA TYR A 679 11.09 13.72 15.26
C TYR A 679 10.68 12.49 14.44
N GLN A 680 11.29 12.30 13.26
CA GLN A 680 11.02 11.18 12.37
C GLN A 680 11.43 9.83 12.98
N PHE A 681 12.46 9.78 13.84
CA PHE A 681 12.77 8.56 14.58
C PHE A 681 11.61 8.15 15.48
N PHE A 682 10.96 9.11 16.14
CA PHE A 682 9.78 8.79 16.94
C PHE A 682 8.59 8.38 16.07
N GLN A 683 8.41 9.00 14.90
CA GLN A 683 7.37 8.58 13.94
C GLN A 683 7.57 7.14 13.45
N SER A 684 8.81 6.61 13.48
CA SER A 684 9.08 5.21 13.12
C SER A 684 8.65 4.20 14.22
N ILE A 685 8.53 4.64 15.47
CA ILE A 685 8.24 3.77 16.63
C ILE A 685 6.92 3.01 16.45
N PRO A 686 5.79 3.63 16.08
CA PRO A 686 4.53 2.89 15.87
C PRO A 686 4.68 1.72 14.88
N TYR A 687 5.46 1.88 13.81
CA TYR A 687 5.70 0.82 12.82
C TYR A 687 6.54 -0.32 13.41
N ILE A 688 7.63 0.02 14.09
CA ILE A 688 8.52 -0.96 14.74
C ILE A 688 7.76 -1.75 15.83
N VAL A 689 6.99 -1.05 16.66
CA VAL A 689 6.16 -1.65 17.71
C VAL A 689 5.08 -2.54 17.10
N THR A 690 4.46 -2.14 15.99
CA THR A 690 3.47 -2.95 15.26
C THR A 690 4.10 -4.26 14.75
N ILE A 691 5.28 -4.21 14.16
CA ILE A 691 6.03 -5.40 13.72
C ILE A 691 6.38 -6.30 14.91
N ALA A 692 6.89 -5.72 15.99
CA ALA A 692 7.25 -6.47 17.20
C ALA A 692 6.02 -7.13 17.86
N ALA A 693 4.91 -6.39 17.99
CA ALA A 693 3.66 -6.89 18.53
C ALA A 693 3.10 -8.04 17.67
N SER A 694 3.10 -7.87 16.35
CA SER A 694 2.76 -8.93 15.39
C SER A 694 3.64 -10.16 15.59
N ALA A 695 4.97 -10.00 15.68
CA ALA A 695 5.92 -11.10 15.86
C ALA A 695 5.70 -11.89 17.16
N ILE A 696 5.25 -11.22 18.23
CA ILE A 696 4.94 -11.84 19.53
C ILE A 696 3.57 -12.53 19.50
N LEU A 697 2.54 -11.86 18.95
CA LEU A 697 1.14 -12.29 19.03
C LEU A 697 0.72 -13.25 17.91
N GLY A 698 1.41 -13.26 16.76
CA GLY A 698 0.89 -13.85 15.53
C GLY A 698 0.69 -15.36 15.52
N LYS A 699 1.23 -16.11 16.49
CA LYS A 699 0.93 -17.54 16.65
C LYS A 699 -0.56 -17.84 16.89
N ARG A 700 -1.38 -16.84 17.25
CA ARG A 700 -2.81 -17.00 17.60
C ARG A 700 -3.78 -16.44 16.55
N VAL A 701 -3.28 -15.95 15.42
CA VAL A 701 -4.08 -15.26 14.40
C VAL A 701 -4.71 -16.28 13.44
N ARG A 702 -6.00 -16.14 13.12
CA ARG A 702 -6.74 -17.04 12.21
C ARG A 702 -7.35 -16.24 11.05
N PRO A 703 -6.66 -16.12 9.91
CA PRO A 703 -7.23 -15.47 8.73
C PRO A 703 -8.45 -16.22 8.21
N PRO A 704 -9.39 -15.54 7.52
CA PRO A 704 -10.45 -16.20 6.76
C PRO A 704 -9.84 -17.23 5.81
N LYS A 705 -10.34 -18.47 5.82
CA LYS A 705 -9.72 -19.58 5.06
C LYS A 705 -9.72 -19.36 3.54
N ALA A 706 -10.68 -18.60 3.02
CA ALA A 706 -10.79 -18.27 1.61
C ALA A 706 -10.14 -16.92 1.25
N LEU A 707 -9.41 -16.29 2.17
CA LEU A 707 -8.61 -15.10 1.90
C LEU A 707 -7.60 -15.38 0.78
N LEU A 708 -7.43 -14.44 -0.15
CA LEU A 708 -6.59 -14.58 -1.35
C LEU A 708 -7.03 -15.66 -2.35
N GLN A 709 -8.14 -16.35 -2.12
CA GLN A 709 -8.61 -17.42 -3.00
C GLN A 709 -9.73 -16.92 -3.92
N PRO A 710 -9.55 -17.02 -5.26
CA PRO A 710 -10.61 -16.73 -6.20
C PRO A 710 -11.74 -17.76 -6.06
N TYR A 711 -12.98 -17.30 -6.05
CA TYR A 711 -14.16 -18.16 -6.09
C TYR A 711 -14.65 -18.29 -7.52
N ARG A 712 -14.84 -19.53 -7.98
CA ARG A 712 -15.45 -19.84 -9.28
C ARG A 712 -16.55 -20.85 -9.06
N ARG A 713 -17.73 -20.54 -9.59
CA ARG A 713 -18.88 -21.44 -9.57
C ARG A 713 -18.68 -22.56 -10.59
N GLU A 714 -18.71 -23.80 -10.12
CA GLU A 714 -18.60 -25.01 -10.94
C GLU A 714 -19.85 -25.20 -11.81
#